data_AF-A0A2T6E4N6-F1
#
_entry.id   AF-A0A2T6E4N6-F1
#
_cell.length_a   1.000
_cell.length_b   1.000
_cell.length_c   1.000
_cell.angle_alpha   90.00
_cell.angle_beta   90.00
_cell.angle_gamma   90.00
#
_symmetry.space_group_name_H-M   'P 1'
#
loop_
_entity.id
_entity.type
_entity.pdbx_description
1 polymer ?
#
loop_
_entity_poly.entity_id
_entity_poly.type
_entity_poly.pdbx_seq_one_letter_code
_entity_poly.pdbx_strand_id
1 'polypeptide(L)'
;MSLITTYTTLESLLPGYEGEIQHRYTDSAGLTWLASLNDEQNQGELLFRQRNQVYRIPDPIPGGSDLCIKVFKQPGNLRSAWYRRTGSKAQRAHAYARHLYEQGAAVAEPLGYLERWDGNHLVESLLISRYLTDSTDLYSEMTYLLRERPYAGDYIRLLRVCAEAIRTMHDSGFLHGDLGPQNILLQRKAPADWANPTFIDLNRGRLIDNPSEKQRARDLDRMKLPSHFLQIFRHIYWNDGPIPKEFERWADRYRARFRRHQRTRKWRHPIRTLKQWLRPPTEEKKQVSTGQPSERDAWLWDEYSGQPSVMLRSPERRRERRGADIWPTLFSGLRKAPAIWRNYRQLKQNSYKTEIAMAGRFGVCVEIDDQFEQQLEQLQQTPGLSVFVRLYFHLGAAHLDAAASAIQRLSEAGHPVGVGLVQSRQAVIDPDAWHAFMTNALARVHPYVHCVEIGHAVNRVKWGLWNLQEMEALWDGVAKLKDQYPSLTFIGPAVNDFEFQYYPALLDAHGSSVDALSCHLYVDRRGAPENAQNGFTTLEKSLAGKAIADAYGKTGFYITEVNWPLENTGLYSPLAGAYQHKQKQPSKLHVNEHDSAAYMIRYALITLCSGATERLWWWRLAHPGFGLIDNKEGWRERPGWKALLQFHRTVGQTRFEKLENKDGVYWWHFSDCIVAYSLNKETAVLPPVGHIPYTLLGDPIRHAGDQSILLNGSPTYFIRR
;
A
#
# COMPACT_ATOMS: atom_id res chain seq x y z
N MET A 1 9.64 41.35 -11.85
CA MET A 1 9.15 42.22 -12.95
C MET A 1 8.63 41.29 -14.03
N SER A 2 7.30 41.15 -14.19
CA SER A 2 6.77 40.37 -15.32
C SER A 2 7.03 41.17 -16.60
N LEU A 3 7.76 40.58 -17.55
CA LEU A 3 7.77 41.09 -18.91
C LEU A 3 6.34 40.98 -19.42
N ILE A 4 5.66 42.11 -19.59
CA ILE A 4 4.34 42.15 -20.21
C ILE A 4 4.50 41.54 -21.60
N THR A 5 3.98 40.33 -21.77
CA THR A 5 4.04 39.63 -23.06
C THR A 5 3.03 40.31 -23.98
N THR A 6 3.52 40.98 -25.02
CA THR A 6 2.68 41.68 -25.99
C THR A 6 2.36 40.76 -27.17
N TYR A 7 1.10 40.81 -27.63
CA TYR A 7 0.62 40.06 -28.79
C TYR A 7 0.20 41.03 -29.90
N THR A 8 0.36 40.64 -31.15
CA THR A 8 0.00 41.42 -32.33
C THR A 8 -0.96 40.61 -33.20
N THR A 9 -2.00 41.28 -33.66
CA THR A 9 -3.02 40.75 -34.58
C THR A 9 -2.43 40.55 -35.98
N LEU A 10 -2.72 39.41 -36.61
CA LEU A 10 -2.07 39.02 -37.87
C LEU A 10 -2.74 39.55 -39.13
N GLU A 11 -3.96 40.06 -39.04
CA GLU A 11 -4.79 40.45 -40.20
C GLU A 11 -4.14 41.52 -41.08
N SER A 12 -3.32 42.40 -40.49
CA SER A 12 -2.57 43.44 -41.21
C SER A 12 -1.15 43.02 -41.59
N LEU A 13 -0.64 41.92 -41.03
CA LEU A 13 0.76 41.48 -41.19
C LEU A 13 0.92 40.25 -42.10
N LEU A 14 -0.10 39.39 -42.15
CA LEU A 14 -0.11 38.18 -42.95
C LEU A 14 -1.45 38.06 -43.70
N PRO A 15 -1.55 38.59 -44.94
CA PRO A 15 -2.80 38.63 -45.70
C PRO A 15 -3.45 37.25 -45.84
N GLY A 16 -4.76 37.17 -45.59
CA GLY A 16 -5.53 35.93 -45.67
C GLY A 16 -5.56 35.11 -44.38
N TYR A 17 -4.82 35.52 -43.35
CA TYR A 17 -4.84 34.89 -42.03
C TYR A 17 -5.42 35.82 -40.96
N GLU A 18 -6.18 35.23 -40.04
CA GLU A 18 -6.68 35.85 -38.83
C GLU A 18 -6.00 35.21 -37.61
N GLY A 19 -5.72 35.98 -36.55
CA GLY A 19 -5.09 35.43 -35.36
C GLY A 19 -4.25 36.41 -34.55
N GLU A 20 -3.57 35.88 -33.53
CA GLU A 20 -2.65 36.63 -32.67
C GLU A 20 -1.34 35.85 -32.51
N ILE A 21 -0.21 36.55 -32.55
CA ILE A 21 1.12 36.00 -32.24
C ILE A 21 1.85 36.94 -31.28
N GLN A 22 2.76 36.43 -30.46
CA GLN A 22 3.63 37.28 -29.65
C GLN A 22 4.44 38.22 -30.56
N HIS A 23 4.58 39.47 -30.10
CA HIS A 23 5.16 40.56 -30.90
C HIS A 23 6.57 40.26 -31.45
N ARG A 24 7.35 39.44 -30.73
CA ARG A 24 8.70 39.03 -31.17
C ARG A 24 8.76 38.22 -32.46
N TYR A 25 7.64 37.71 -32.96
CA TYR A 25 7.55 36.97 -34.23
C TYR A 25 7.00 37.84 -35.39
N THR A 26 6.93 39.16 -35.22
CA THR A 26 6.34 40.08 -36.23
C THR A 26 7.37 40.70 -37.17
N ASP A 27 8.64 40.31 -37.07
CA ASP A 27 9.66 40.71 -38.04
C ASP A 27 9.49 39.95 -39.37
N SER A 28 10.20 40.41 -40.42
CA SER A 28 10.06 39.83 -41.76
C SER A 28 10.38 38.34 -41.82
N ALA A 29 11.32 37.87 -40.99
CA ALA A 29 11.68 36.46 -40.91
C ALA A 29 10.57 35.62 -40.25
N GLY A 30 10.01 36.10 -39.14
CA GLY A 30 8.90 35.48 -38.43
C GLY A 30 7.61 35.41 -39.27
N LEU A 31 7.29 36.47 -40.01
CA LEU A 31 6.13 36.47 -40.92
C LEU A 31 6.30 35.50 -42.09
N THR A 32 7.50 35.44 -42.67
CA THR A 32 7.83 34.46 -43.73
C THR A 32 7.70 33.03 -43.20
N TRP A 33 8.19 32.78 -41.98
CA TRP A 33 8.04 31.50 -41.32
C TRP A 33 6.56 31.14 -41.05
N LEU A 34 5.76 32.05 -40.49
CA LEU A 34 4.33 31.84 -40.23
C LEU A 34 3.57 31.46 -41.51
N ALA A 35 3.88 32.12 -42.63
CA ALA A 35 3.28 31.81 -43.94
C ALA A 35 3.59 30.38 -44.42
N SER A 36 4.75 29.84 -44.04
CA SER A 36 5.24 28.53 -44.47
C SER A 36 4.72 27.35 -43.63
N LEU A 37 4.11 27.60 -42.46
CA LEU A 37 3.73 26.57 -41.48
C LEU A 37 2.70 25.55 -41.98
N ASN A 38 1.96 25.89 -43.03
CA ASN A 38 0.89 25.06 -43.55
C ASN A 38 1.36 24.06 -44.62
N ASP A 39 2.57 24.22 -45.15
CA ASP A 39 3.16 23.27 -46.09
C ASP A 39 3.56 21.99 -45.35
N GLU A 40 3.00 20.84 -45.74
CA GLU A 40 3.32 19.53 -45.13
C GLU A 40 4.82 19.19 -45.18
N GLN A 41 5.58 19.79 -46.10
CA GLN A 41 7.04 19.64 -46.23
C GLN A 41 7.84 20.43 -45.18
N ASN A 42 7.25 21.46 -44.56
CA ASN A 42 7.87 22.31 -43.53
C ASN A 42 7.37 21.98 -42.11
N GLN A 43 6.50 20.98 -41.97
CA GLN A 43 6.03 20.48 -40.69
C GLN A 43 7.14 19.59 -40.10
N GLY A 44 7.76 20.04 -39.01
CA GLY A 44 8.89 19.35 -38.35
C GLY A 44 8.56 17.96 -37.79
N GLU A 45 9.19 17.56 -36.70
CA GLU A 45 9.00 16.21 -36.14
C GLU A 45 7.54 16.01 -35.66
N LEU A 46 6.84 15.04 -36.27
CA LEU A 46 5.45 14.70 -35.91
C LEU A 46 5.42 13.94 -34.58
N LEU A 47 4.91 14.58 -33.53
CA LEU A 47 4.81 14.02 -32.17
C LEU A 47 3.53 13.19 -31.96
N PHE A 48 2.42 13.61 -32.59
CA PHE A 48 1.12 12.95 -32.41
C PHE A 48 0.25 13.05 -33.66
N ARG A 49 -0.26 11.91 -34.14
CA ARG A 49 -1.13 11.84 -35.33
C ARG A 49 -2.43 11.10 -35.01
N GLN A 50 -3.51 11.86 -34.83
CA GLN A 50 -4.88 11.32 -34.88
C GLN A 50 -5.80 12.30 -35.61
N ARG A 51 -6.91 12.73 -34.98
CA ARG A 51 -7.81 13.75 -35.53
C ARG A 51 -7.14 15.12 -35.61
N ASN A 52 -6.21 15.41 -34.72
CA ASN A 52 -5.37 16.60 -34.71
C ASN A 52 -3.93 16.12 -34.90
N GLN A 53 -3.08 16.97 -35.46
CA GLN A 53 -1.64 16.73 -35.60
C GLN A 53 -0.89 17.66 -34.67
N VAL A 54 0.22 17.17 -34.09
CA VAL A 54 1.11 17.96 -33.24
C VAL A 54 2.52 17.80 -33.76
N TYR A 55 3.19 18.92 -34.05
CA TYR A 55 4.54 18.97 -34.59
C TYR A 55 5.47 19.69 -33.62
N ARG A 56 6.71 19.22 -33.56
CA ARG A 56 7.85 19.92 -32.96
C ARG A 56 8.64 20.60 -34.08
N ILE A 57 8.86 21.90 -33.97
CA ILE A 57 9.60 22.68 -34.97
C ILE A 57 10.63 23.55 -34.25
N PRO A 58 11.86 23.71 -34.79
CA PRO A 58 12.80 24.68 -34.26
C PRO A 58 12.20 26.10 -34.20
N ASP A 59 12.61 26.88 -33.21
CA ASP A 59 12.23 28.29 -33.12
C ASP A 59 12.87 29.07 -34.29
N PRO A 60 12.11 29.85 -35.09
CA PRO A 60 12.70 30.70 -36.12
C PRO A 60 13.59 31.81 -35.54
N ILE A 61 13.48 32.12 -34.24
CA ILE A 61 14.34 33.07 -33.55
C ILE A 61 15.60 32.34 -33.06
N PRO A 62 16.82 32.77 -33.45
CA PRO A 62 18.07 32.12 -33.04
C PRO A 62 18.21 32.01 -31.52
N GLY A 63 18.57 30.82 -31.03
CA GLY A 63 18.72 30.54 -29.60
C GLY A 63 17.40 30.31 -28.85
N GLY A 64 16.25 30.35 -29.53
CA GLY A 64 14.96 29.97 -28.99
C GLY A 64 14.85 28.45 -28.76
N SER A 65 14.06 28.06 -27.76
CA SER A 65 13.69 26.66 -27.53
C SER A 65 12.59 26.23 -28.49
N ASP A 66 12.56 24.96 -28.90
CA ASP A 66 11.60 24.47 -29.90
C ASP A 66 10.14 24.85 -29.63
N LEU A 67 9.35 24.86 -30.69
CA LEU A 67 7.93 25.20 -30.70
C LEU A 67 7.08 23.95 -30.92
N CYS A 68 5.88 23.98 -30.34
CA CYS A 68 4.85 22.98 -30.52
C CYS A 68 3.71 23.58 -31.36
N ILE A 69 3.45 22.99 -32.52
CA ILE A 69 2.37 23.40 -33.41
C ILE A 69 1.28 22.35 -33.40
N LYS A 70 0.10 22.73 -32.91
CA LYS A 70 -1.09 21.88 -32.89
C LYS A 70 -2.03 22.28 -34.01
N VAL A 71 -2.15 21.42 -35.01
CA VAL A 71 -3.06 21.55 -36.14
C VAL A 71 -4.41 20.92 -35.79
N PHE A 72 -5.46 21.72 -35.74
CA PHE A 72 -6.81 21.23 -35.48
C PHE A 72 -7.48 20.76 -36.76
N LYS A 73 -8.22 19.64 -36.67
CA LYS A 73 -9.05 19.18 -37.78
C LYS A 73 -9.98 20.29 -38.30
N GLN A 74 -9.98 20.48 -39.61
CA GLN A 74 -10.99 21.28 -40.30
C GLN A 74 -12.41 20.85 -39.89
N PRO A 75 -13.26 21.77 -39.39
CA PRO A 75 -14.65 21.47 -39.08
C PRO A 75 -15.51 21.46 -40.35
N GLY A 76 -16.66 20.78 -40.30
CA GLY A 76 -17.67 20.94 -41.34
C GLY A 76 -18.40 22.28 -41.23
N ASN A 77 -19.04 22.72 -42.33
CA ASN A 77 -19.57 24.08 -42.52
C ASN A 77 -20.43 24.61 -41.37
N LEU A 78 -21.39 23.83 -40.85
CA LEU A 78 -22.25 24.26 -39.73
C LEU A 78 -21.44 24.56 -38.46
N ARG A 79 -20.43 23.73 -38.19
CA ARG A 79 -19.56 23.89 -37.03
C ARG A 79 -18.57 25.03 -37.22
N SER A 80 -18.10 25.25 -38.44
CA SER A 80 -17.29 26.42 -38.81
C SER A 80 -18.06 27.72 -38.57
N ALA A 81 -19.30 27.82 -39.04
CA ALA A 81 -20.15 29.00 -38.81
C ALA A 81 -20.44 29.24 -37.31
N TRP A 82 -20.58 28.16 -36.53
CA TRP A 82 -20.70 28.28 -35.07
C TRP A 82 -19.40 28.76 -34.41
N TYR A 83 -18.24 28.29 -34.87
CA TYR A 83 -16.93 28.77 -34.41
C TYR A 83 -16.69 30.23 -34.74
N ARG A 84 -17.16 30.72 -35.90
CA ARG A 84 -17.08 32.15 -36.25
C ARG A 84 -17.75 33.04 -35.20
N ARG A 85 -18.81 32.55 -34.55
CA ARG A 85 -19.55 33.28 -33.50
C ARG A 85 -19.02 33.09 -32.08
N THR A 86 -18.43 31.92 -31.80
CA THR A 86 -18.11 31.49 -30.41
C THR A 86 -16.61 31.34 -30.14
N GLY A 87 -15.80 31.65 -31.14
CA GLY A 87 -14.38 31.39 -31.17
C GLY A 87 -14.03 29.94 -31.53
N SER A 88 -12.94 29.79 -32.27
CA SER A 88 -12.46 28.50 -32.73
C SER A 88 -11.86 27.65 -31.60
N LYS A 89 -11.27 26.50 -31.94
CA LYS A 89 -10.51 25.72 -30.95
C LYS A 89 -9.16 26.36 -30.64
N ALA A 90 -8.43 26.82 -31.66
CA ALA A 90 -7.11 27.40 -31.48
C ALA A 90 -7.19 28.73 -30.73
N GLN A 91 -8.11 29.62 -31.13
CA GLN A 91 -8.36 30.90 -30.46
C GLN A 91 -8.68 30.71 -28.97
N ARG A 92 -9.62 29.80 -28.66
CA ARG A 92 -9.98 29.54 -27.26
C ARG A 92 -8.84 28.90 -26.46
N ALA A 93 -8.13 27.93 -27.05
CA ALA A 93 -6.97 27.33 -26.39
C ALA A 93 -5.89 28.38 -26.09
N HIS A 94 -5.60 29.27 -27.03
CA HIS A 94 -4.65 30.36 -26.87
C HIS A 94 -5.09 31.34 -25.78
N ALA A 95 -6.35 31.80 -25.82
CA ALA A 95 -6.89 32.72 -24.82
C ALA A 95 -6.83 32.14 -23.39
N TYR A 96 -7.17 30.86 -23.22
CA TYR A 96 -7.07 30.19 -21.93
C TYR A 96 -5.63 29.93 -21.49
N ALA A 97 -4.74 29.60 -22.42
CA ALA A 97 -3.32 29.46 -22.12
C ALA A 97 -2.72 30.79 -21.67
N ARG A 98 -3.06 31.91 -22.35
CA ARG A 98 -2.60 33.25 -21.98
C ARG A 98 -3.04 33.64 -20.58
N HIS A 99 -4.33 33.43 -20.26
CA HIS A 99 -4.88 33.66 -18.92
C HIS A 99 -4.11 32.86 -17.84
N LEU A 100 -3.90 31.56 -18.07
CA LEU A 100 -3.16 30.72 -17.12
C LEU A 100 -1.70 31.18 -16.98
N TYR A 101 -1.04 31.52 -18.09
CA TYR A 101 0.37 31.93 -18.11
C TYR A 101 0.58 33.25 -17.36
N GLU A 102 -0.30 34.23 -17.56
CA GLU A 102 -0.28 35.52 -16.84
C GLU A 102 -0.48 35.37 -15.33
N GLN A 103 -1.26 34.38 -14.91
CA GLN A 103 -1.49 34.04 -13.50
C GLN A 103 -0.41 33.13 -12.89
N GLY A 104 0.64 32.81 -13.66
CA GLY A 104 1.71 31.89 -13.22
C GLY A 104 1.25 30.45 -13.02
N ALA A 105 0.13 30.06 -13.64
CA ALA A 105 -0.38 28.69 -13.58
C ALA A 105 0.33 27.78 -14.59
N ALA A 106 0.22 26.48 -14.33
CA ALA A 106 0.85 25.39 -15.07
C ALA A 106 0.41 25.31 -16.55
N VAL A 107 1.03 26.08 -17.44
CA VAL A 107 0.79 26.04 -18.90
C VAL A 107 2.09 26.29 -19.67
N ALA A 108 2.21 25.69 -20.87
CA ALA A 108 3.29 26.04 -21.78
C ALA A 108 3.13 27.50 -22.24
N GLU A 109 4.24 28.19 -22.46
CA GLU A 109 4.21 29.57 -22.93
C GLU A 109 3.35 29.68 -24.21
N PRO A 110 2.25 30.44 -24.18
CA PRO A 110 1.38 30.64 -25.32
C PRO A 110 2.06 31.61 -26.28
N LEU A 111 2.29 31.18 -27.52
CA LEU A 111 2.97 32.01 -28.52
C LEU A 111 1.96 32.65 -29.47
N GLY A 112 0.92 31.93 -29.85
CA GLY A 112 -0.12 32.46 -30.71
C GLY A 112 -1.07 31.42 -31.27
N TYR A 113 -1.96 31.88 -32.15
CA TYR A 113 -2.79 31.04 -32.99
C TYR A 113 -2.95 31.67 -34.37
N LEU A 114 -3.12 30.83 -35.39
CA LEU A 114 -3.22 31.23 -36.79
C LEU A 114 -4.40 30.50 -37.43
N GLU A 115 -5.29 31.24 -38.09
CA GLU A 115 -6.48 30.69 -38.74
C GLU A 115 -6.70 31.25 -40.14
N ARG A 116 -7.24 30.42 -41.02
CA ARG A 116 -7.65 30.84 -42.35
C ARG A 116 -9.14 30.60 -42.52
N TRP A 117 -9.88 31.66 -42.86
CA TRP A 117 -11.31 31.62 -43.04
C TRP A 117 -11.68 31.93 -44.49
N ASP A 118 -12.60 31.15 -45.04
CA ASP A 118 -13.28 31.41 -46.31
C ASP A 118 -14.75 31.71 -45.99
N GLY A 119 -15.06 33.01 -45.85
CA GLY A 119 -16.33 33.47 -45.28
C GLY A 119 -16.57 32.90 -43.88
N ASN A 120 -17.59 32.05 -43.72
CA ASN A 120 -17.91 31.37 -42.45
C ASN A 120 -17.26 29.99 -42.31
N HIS A 121 -16.45 29.58 -43.28
CA HIS A 121 -15.81 28.28 -43.29
C HIS A 121 -14.37 28.36 -42.76
N LEU A 122 -14.07 27.63 -41.69
CA LEU A 122 -12.73 27.55 -41.11
C LEU A 122 -11.93 26.53 -41.91
N VAL A 123 -10.92 27.00 -42.64
CA VAL A 123 -10.09 26.16 -43.50
C VAL A 123 -8.88 25.64 -42.74
N GLU A 124 -8.20 26.51 -41.98
CA GLU A 124 -7.02 26.18 -41.19
C GLU A 124 -7.14 26.73 -39.77
N SER A 125 -6.61 25.99 -38.79
CA SER A 125 -6.62 26.39 -37.38
C SER A 125 -5.44 25.77 -36.65
N LEU A 126 -4.47 26.62 -36.32
CA LEU A 126 -3.17 26.27 -35.74
C LEU A 126 -3.04 26.95 -34.38
N LEU A 127 -2.54 26.23 -33.39
CA LEU A 127 -2.12 26.77 -32.09
C LEU A 127 -0.60 26.60 -31.95
N ILE A 128 0.08 27.66 -31.55
CA ILE A 128 1.52 27.72 -31.38
C ILE A 128 1.83 27.95 -29.90
N SER A 129 2.59 27.04 -29.30
CA SER A 129 3.07 27.16 -27.92
C SER A 129 4.53 26.75 -27.83
N ARG A 130 5.17 27.06 -26.70
CA ARG A 130 6.50 26.52 -26.41
C ARG A 130 6.46 24.99 -26.31
N TYR A 131 7.46 24.32 -26.88
CA TYR A 131 7.63 22.88 -26.70
C TYR A 131 8.21 22.58 -25.32
N LEU A 132 7.69 21.52 -24.69
CA LEU A 132 8.18 21.04 -23.41
C LEU A 132 9.09 19.84 -23.63
N THR A 133 10.39 20.05 -23.50
CA THR A 133 11.38 18.97 -23.53
C THR A 133 11.21 18.04 -22.33
N ASP A 134 11.57 16.77 -22.49
CA ASP A 134 11.61 15.76 -21.44
C ASP A 134 10.32 15.65 -20.61
N SER A 135 9.18 15.81 -21.29
CA SER A 135 7.86 15.78 -20.66
C SER A 135 7.09 14.50 -20.96
N THR A 136 6.40 13.99 -19.95
CA THR A 136 5.52 12.83 -20.02
C THR A 136 4.20 13.16 -19.33
N ASP A 137 3.13 12.47 -19.69
CA ASP A 137 1.82 12.74 -19.11
C ASP A 137 1.60 11.94 -17.80
N LEU A 138 0.74 12.46 -16.91
CA LEU A 138 0.48 11.85 -15.60
C LEU A 138 0.01 10.40 -15.71
N TYR A 139 -0.69 10.01 -16.78
CA TYR A 139 -1.09 8.61 -16.97
C TYR A 139 0.13 7.69 -17.11
N SER A 140 1.10 8.10 -17.92
CA SER A 140 2.35 7.39 -18.14
C SER A 140 3.20 7.34 -16.86
N GLU A 141 3.27 8.43 -16.11
CA GLU A 141 3.99 8.48 -14.82
C GLU A 141 3.39 7.57 -13.75
N MET A 142 2.06 7.56 -13.61
CA MET A 142 1.38 6.63 -12.70
C MET A 142 1.59 5.17 -13.12
N THR A 143 1.62 4.90 -14.43
CA THR A 143 1.86 3.55 -14.98
C THR A 143 3.27 3.08 -14.66
N TYR A 144 4.27 3.94 -14.85
CA TYR A 144 5.66 3.67 -14.48
C TYR A 144 5.78 3.32 -13.00
N LEU A 145 5.20 4.12 -12.10
CA LEU A 145 5.25 3.83 -10.67
C LEU A 145 4.57 2.51 -10.32
N LEU A 146 3.38 2.23 -10.87
CA LEU A 146 2.68 0.98 -10.55
C LEU A 146 3.39 -0.30 -11.02
N ARG A 147 4.37 -0.19 -11.94
CA ARG A 147 5.11 -1.34 -12.49
C ARG A 147 6.53 -1.42 -11.97
N GLU A 148 7.26 -0.31 -12.08
CA GLU A 148 8.72 -0.29 -11.93
C GLU A 148 9.14 0.25 -10.55
N ARG A 149 8.32 1.10 -9.92
CA ARG A 149 8.58 1.65 -8.57
C ARG A 149 7.29 1.69 -7.76
N PRO A 150 6.74 0.53 -7.36
CA PRO A 150 5.44 0.44 -6.74
C PRO A 150 5.49 0.88 -5.27
N TYR A 151 5.94 2.10 -5.00
CA TYR A 151 6.02 2.68 -3.65
C TYR A 151 4.93 3.74 -3.46
N ALA A 152 4.16 3.62 -2.39
CA ALA A 152 3.06 4.51 -2.08
C ALA A 152 3.52 5.95 -1.85
N GLY A 153 4.70 6.14 -1.24
CA GLY A 153 5.32 7.46 -1.04
C GLY A 153 5.59 8.17 -2.36
N ASP A 154 6.22 7.48 -3.32
CA ASP A 154 6.48 7.99 -4.67
C ASP A 154 5.18 8.40 -5.37
N TYR A 155 4.17 7.53 -5.30
CA TYR A 155 2.85 7.79 -5.90
C TYR A 155 2.19 9.03 -5.28
N ILE A 156 2.26 9.20 -3.96
CA ILE A 156 1.71 10.36 -3.25
C ILE A 156 2.44 11.65 -3.64
N ARG A 157 3.77 11.63 -3.82
CA ARG A 157 4.53 12.79 -4.29
C ARG A 157 4.09 13.23 -5.68
N LEU A 158 3.93 12.29 -6.62
CA LEU A 158 3.38 12.57 -7.94
C LEU A 158 1.98 13.18 -7.87
N LEU A 159 1.09 12.60 -7.06
CA LEU A 159 -0.26 13.13 -6.86
C LEU A 159 -0.26 14.54 -6.27
N ARG A 160 0.69 14.85 -5.39
CA ARG A 160 0.81 16.17 -4.76
C ARG A 160 1.13 17.27 -5.76
N VAL A 161 2.17 17.07 -6.57
CA VAL A 161 2.55 18.00 -7.66
C VAL A 161 1.34 18.32 -8.55
N CYS A 162 0.57 17.29 -8.91
CA CYS A 162 -0.60 17.44 -9.77
C CYS A 162 -1.79 18.11 -9.07
N ALA A 163 -2.10 17.71 -7.84
CA ALA A 163 -3.23 18.24 -7.08
C ALA A 163 -3.04 19.73 -6.76
N GLU A 164 -1.83 20.13 -6.41
CA GLU A 164 -1.47 21.53 -6.15
C GLU A 164 -1.56 22.37 -7.42
N ALA A 165 -1.03 21.88 -8.55
CA ALA A 165 -1.16 22.56 -9.84
C ALA A 165 -2.62 22.71 -10.29
N ILE A 166 -3.44 21.68 -10.10
CA ILE A 166 -4.87 21.74 -10.44
C ILE A 166 -5.61 22.73 -9.52
N ARG A 167 -5.24 22.82 -8.24
CA ARG A 167 -5.78 23.84 -7.37
C ARG A 167 -5.41 25.23 -7.88
N THR A 168 -4.14 25.50 -8.16
CA THR A 168 -3.68 26.80 -8.71
C THR A 168 -4.44 27.17 -9.98
N MET A 169 -4.66 26.21 -10.89
CA MET A 169 -5.51 26.40 -12.08
C MET A 169 -6.93 26.83 -11.71
N HIS A 170 -7.59 26.13 -10.79
CA HIS A 170 -8.94 26.50 -10.35
C HIS A 170 -8.98 27.84 -9.60
N ASP A 171 -7.96 28.15 -8.80
CA ASP A 171 -7.84 29.41 -8.05
C ASP A 171 -7.60 30.61 -8.99
N SER A 172 -6.97 30.38 -10.15
CA SER A 172 -6.86 31.38 -11.23
C SER A 172 -8.19 31.65 -11.96
N GLY A 173 -9.29 30.97 -11.60
CA GLY A 173 -10.58 31.14 -12.25
C GLY A 173 -10.76 30.32 -13.53
N PHE A 174 -9.96 29.28 -13.76
CA PHE A 174 -10.07 28.42 -14.94
C PHE A 174 -10.55 27.02 -14.58
N LEU A 175 -11.54 26.51 -15.34
CA LEU A 175 -11.95 25.11 -15.35
C LEU A 175 -11.56 24.48 -16.68
N HIS A 176 -10.89 23.33 -16.67
CA HIS A 176 -10.34 22.72 -17.89
C HIS A 176 -11.42 22.09 -18.78
N GLY A 177 -12.49 21.54 -18.19
CA GLY A 177 -13.62 20.91 -18.88
C GLY A 177 -13.34 19.51 -19.45
N ASP A 178 -12.08 19.04 -19.43
CA ASP A 178 -11.66 17.70 -19.86
C ASP A 178 -10.40 17.24 -19.11
N LEU A 179 -10.31 17.52 -17.80
CA LEU A 179 -9.13 17.26 -16.97
C LEU A 179 -8.92 15.76 -16.68
N GLY A 180 -8.37 15.03 -17.64
CA GLY A 180 -7.87 13.67 -17.44
C GLY A 180 -6.35 13.64 -17.21
N PRO A 181 -5.80 12.54 -16.66
CA PRO A 181 -4.36 12.42 -16.43
C PRO A 181 -3.51 12.64 -17.70
N GLN A 182 -4.02 12.25 -18.87
CA GLN A 182 -3.33 12.46 -20.15
C GLN A 182 -3.20 13.92 -20.59
N ASN A 183 -3.90 14.84 -19.92
CA ASN A 183 -3.87 16.29 -20.21
C ASN A 183 -2.99 17.07 -19.22
N ILE A 184 -2.20 16.36 -18.41
CA ILE A 184 -1.27 16.94 -17.44
C ILE A 184 0.11 16.40 -17.79
N LEU A 185 0.96 17.25 -18.39
CA LEU A 185 2.35 16.94 -18.66
C LEU A 185 3.21 17.27 -17.43
N LEU A 186 4.28 16.52 -17.25
CA LEU A 186 5.21 16.61 -16.13
C LEU A 186 6.62 16.39 -16.65
N GLN A 187 7.62 17.04 -16.05
CA GLN A 187 9.02 16.70 -16.26
C GLN A 187 9.52 15.85 -15.11
N ARG A 188 9.97 14.63 -15.41
CA ARG A 188 10.60 13.77 -14.42
C ARG A 188 12.07 14.19 -14.24
N LYS A 189 12.44 14.64 -13.04
CA LYS A 189 13.82 15.08 -12.73
C LYS A 189 14.67 13.96 -12.12
N ALA A 190 14.03 13.02 -11.43
CA ALA A 190 14.62 11.80 -10.90
C ALA A 190 13.54 10.70 -10.84
N PRO A 191 13.88 9.43 -10.54
CA PRO A 191 12.91 8.33 -10.54
C PRO A 191 11.64 8.55 -9.71
N ALA A 192 11.68 9.39 -8.67
CA ALA A 192 10.54 9.73 -7.83
C ALA A 192 10.41 11.24 -7.54
N ASP A 193 10.83 12.07 -8.51
CA ASP A 193 10.77 13.53 -8.45
C ASP A 193 10.24 14.12 -9.76
N TRP A 194 9.26 15.01 -9.63
CA TRP A 194 8.51 15.59 -10.75
C TRP A 194 8.37 17.10 -10.57
N ALA A 195 8.54 17.82 -11.66
CA ALA A 195 8.44 19.25 -11.71
C ALA A 195 7.60 19.72 -12.91
N ASN A 196 7.31 21.02 -12.92
CA ASN A 196 6.71 21.73 -14.05
C ASN A 196 5.44 21.07 -14.59
N PRO A 197 4.43 20.78 -13.74
CA PRO A 197 3.14 20.33 -14.22
C PRO A 197 2.62 21.33 -15.25
N THR A 198 2.08 20.85 -16.36
CA THR A 198 1.61 21.68 -17.47
C THR A 198 0.31 21.13 -18.05
N PHE A 199 -0.73 21.96 -18.09
CA PHE A 199 -2.02 21.61 -18.67
C PHE A 199 -2.03 21.79 -20.20
N ILE A 200 -2.56 20.79 -20.90
CA ILE A 200 -2.72 20.79 -22.36
C ILE A 200 -4.17 20.51 -22.77
N ASP A 201 -4.52 20.75 -24.03
CA ASP A 201 -5.90 20.56 -24.56
C ASP A 201 -6.96 21.46 -23.88
N LEU A 202 -6.62 22.75 -23.70
CA LEU A 202 -7.43 23.72 -22.99
C LEU A 202 -8.72 24.14 -23.71
N ASN A 203 -8.92 23.80 -24.99
CA ASN A 203 -10.03 24.30 -25.83
C ASN A 203 -11.46 23.88 -25.38
N ARG A 204 -11.61 23.16 -24.28
CA ARG A 204 -12.90 22.78 -23.66
C ARG A 204 -13.16 23.53 -22.34
N GLY A 205 -12.21 24.36 -21.93
CA GLY A 205 -12.24 25.06 -20.66
C GLY A 205 -13.23 26.21 -20.61
N ARG A 206 -13.31 26.81 -19.43
CA ARG A 206 -14.16 27.97 -19.12
C ARG A 206 -13.46 28.85 -18.10
N LEU A 207 -13.52 30.16 -18.32
CA LEU A 207 -13.18 31.16 -17.31
C LEU A 207 -14.41 31.41 -16.45
N ILE A 208 -14.26 31.18 -15.15
CA ILE A 208 -15.28 31.37 -14.12
C ILE A 208 -14.56 31.94 -12.90
N ASP A 209 -14.88 33.17 -12.53
CA ASP A 209 -14.37 33.76 -11.31
C ASP A 209 -14.78 32.90 -10.11
N ASN A 210 -13.82 32.55 -9.27
CA ASN A 210 -14.01 31.73 -8.06
C ASN A 210 -14.89 30.47 -8.27
N PRO A 211 -14.42 29.46 -9.02
CA PRO A 211 -15.20 28.26 -9.29
C PRO A 211 -15.69 27.59 -8.00
N SER A 212 -17.00 27.34 -7.93
CA SER A 212 -17.63 26.67 -6.79
C SER A 212 -17.08 25.27 -6.56
N GLU A 213 -17.26 24.76 -5.34
CA GLU A 213 -16.90 23.38 -4.98
C GLU A 213 -17.52 22.34 -5.93
N LYS A 214 -18.77 22.55 -6.35
CA LYS A 214 -19.47 21.70 -7.33
C LYS A 214 -18.80 21.71 -8.70
N GLN A 215 -18.32 22.87 -9.16
CA GLN A 215 -17.64 23.02 -10.45
C GLN A 215 -16.25 22.38 -10.39
N ARG A 216 -15.48 22.64 -9.34
CA ARG A 216 -14.18 21.99 -9.08
C ARG A 216 -14.32 20.46 -9.01
N ALA A 217 -15.35 19.96 -8.32
CA ALA A 217 -15.66 18.53 -8.25
C ALA A 217 -16.05 17.91 -9.60
N ARG A 218 -16.68 18.70 -10.48
CA ARG A 218 -17.04 18.24 -11.84
C ARG A 218 -15.80 18.15 -12.72
N ASP A 219 -14.89 19.10 -12.63
CA ASP A 219 -13.66 19.11 -13.43
C ASP A 219 -12.75 17.93 -13.08
N LEU A 220 -12.64 17.63 -11.78
CA LEU A 220 -11.89 16.49 -11.25
C LEU A 220 -12.53 15.11 -11.51
N ASP A 221 -13.74 15.02 -12.09
CA ASP A 221 -14.44 13.72 -12.20
C ASP A 221 -13.74 12.71 -13.13
N ARG A 222 -12.87 13.21 -14.00
CA ARG A 222 -12.14 12.42 -15.01
C ARG A 222 -10.79 11.92 -14.52
N MET A 223 -10.38 12.28 -13.30
CA MET A 223 -9.17 11.77 -12.68
C MET A 223 -9.32 10.26 -12.39
N LYS A 224 -8.60 9.44 -13.16
CA LYS A 224 -8.61 7.99 -13.05
C LYS A 224 -7.58 7.53 -12.02
N LEU A 225 -8.01 7.47 -10.77
CA LEU A 225 -7.21 7.01 -9.63
C LEU A 225 -7.94 5.89 -8.85
N PRO A 226 -7.20 4.89 -8.33
CA PRO A 226 -7.73 3.95 -7.34
C PRO A 226 -8.43 4.71 -6.20
N SER A 227 -9.57 4.22 -5.70
CA SER A 227 -10.41 5.03 -4.80
C SER A 227 -9.75 5.47 -3.50
N HIS A 228 -8.77 4.73 -2.98
CA HIS A 228 -8.02 5.19 -1.81
C HIS A 228 -7.16 6.41 -2.16
N PHE A 229 -6.36 6.29 -3.22
CA PHE A 229 -5.50 7.37 -3.71
C PHE A 229 -6.28 8.56 -4.28
N LEU A 230 -7.50 8.37 -4.81
CA LEU A 230 -8.37 9.50 -5.13
C LEU A 230 -8.77 10.28 -3.87
N GLN A 231 -9.05 9.59 -2.76
CA GLN A 231 -9.38 10.30 -1.51
C GLN A 231 -8.17 11.08 -1.00
N ILE A 232 -6.97 10.49 -1.06
CA ILE A 232 -5.71 11.18 -0.75
C ILE A 232 -5.54 12.41 -1.64
N PHE A 233 -5.70 12.25 -2.96
CA PHE A 233 -5.62 13.35 -3.92
C PHE A 233 -6.57 14.50 -3.57
N ARG A 234 -7.80 14.20 -3.16
CA ARG A 234 -8.78 15.22 -2.71
C ARG A 234 -8.32 15.96 -1.44
N HIS A 235 -7.71 15.26 -0.48
CA HIS A 235 -7.16 15.94 0.70
C HIS A 235 -5.97 16.82 0.34
N ILE A 236 -5.06 16.36 -0.52
CA ILE A 236 -3.91 17.16 -0.97
C ILE A 236 -4.39 18.42 -1.72
N TYR A 237 -5.36 18.26 -2.62
CA TYR A 237 -6.01 19.37 -3.31
C TYR A 237 -6.52 20.43 -2.32
N TRP A 238 -7.05 20.01 -1.16
CA TRP A 238 -7.48 20.90 -0.07
C TRP A 238 -6.40 21.12 1.01
N ASN A 239 -5.11 21.24 0.63
CA ASN A 239 -3.98 21.59 1.51
C ASN A 239 -3.74 20.61 2.68
N ASP A 240 -3.98 19.32 2.44
CA ASP A 240 -3.96 18.26 3.44
C ASP A 240 -4.99 18.48 4.56
N GLY A 241 -6.02 19.29 4.29
CA GLY A 241 -7.12 19.61 5.19
C GLY A 241 -8.31 18.67 5.03
N PRO A 242 -9.39 18.93 5.79
CA PRO A 242 -10.67 18.24 5.59
C PRO A 242 -11.23 18.62 4.21
N ILE A 243 -11.87 17.64 3.55
CA ILE A 243 -12.54 17.89 2.27
C ILE A 243 -13.87 18.58 2.56
N PRO A 244 -14.18 19.72 1.91
CA PRO A 244 -15.47 20.37 2.06
C PRO A 244 -16.65 19.43 1.72
N LYS A 245 -17.70 19.48 2.54
CA LYS A 245 -18.85 18.57 2.43
C LYS A 245 -19.59 18.69 1.10
N GLU A 246 -19.72 19.90 0.56
CA GLU A 246 -20.37 20.11 -0.72
C GLU A 246 -19.52 19.55 -1.87
N PHE A 247 -18.22 19.82 -1.88
CA PHE A 247 -17.28 19.19 -2.80
C PHE A 247 -17.40 17.66 -2.79
N GLU A 248 -17.30 17.03 -1.61
CA GLU A 248 -17.33 15.57 -1.48
C GLU A 248 -18.64 14.96 -2.01
N ARG A 249 -19.78 15.57 -1.65
CA ARG A 249 -21.10 15.17 -2.14
C ARG A 249 -21.18 15.17 -3.67
N TRP A 250 -20.70 16.24 -4.31
CA TRP A 250 -20.74 16.35 -5.78
C TRP A 250 -19.74 15.42 -6.45
N ALA A 251 -18.52 15.32 -5.94
CA ALA A 251 -17.48 14.45 -6.48
C ALA A 251 -17.95 12.98 -6.48
N ASP A 252 -18.58 12.53 -5.41
CA ASP A 252 -19.12 11.18 -5.31
C ASP A 252 -20.32 10.95 -6.25
N ARG A 253 -21.19 11.95 -6.41
CA ARG A 253 -22.31 11.91 -7.37
C ARG A 253 -21.79 11.81 -8.80
N TYR A 254 -20.78 12.58 -9.19
CA TYR A 254 -20.20 12.51 -10.53
C TYR A 254 -19.48 11.19 -10.77
N ARG A 255 -18.70 10.69 -9.81
CA ARG A 255 -18.07 9.36 -9.90
C ARG A 255 -19.11 8.24 -10.04
N ALA A 256 -20.22 8.31 -9.29
CA ALA A 256 -21.32 7.35 -9.43
C ALA A 256 -21.96 7.41 -10.83
N ARG A 257 -22.22 8.61 -11.36
CA ARG A 257 -22.76 8.81 -12.72
C ARG A 257 -21.81 8.28 -13.80
N PHE A 258 -20.52 8.58 -13.70
CA PHE A 258 -19.50 8.10 -14.62
C PHE A 258 -19.44 6.56 -14.64
N ARG A 259 -19.43 5.93 -13.45
CA ARG A 259 -19.48 4.47 -13.33
C ARG A 259 -20.76 3.88 -13.91
N ARG A 260 -21.93 4.48 -13.63
CA ARG A 260 -23.19 4.04 -14.24
C ARG A 260 -23.12 4.13 -15.75
N HIS A 261 -22.60 5.23 -16.29
CA HIS A 261 -22.41 5.43 -17.72
C HIS A 261 -21.52 4.32 -18.31
N GLN A 262 -20.37 4.01 -17.71
CA GLN A 262 -19.50 2.92 -18.18
C GLN A 262 -20.21 1.56 -18.15
N ARG A 263 -20.88 1.21 -17.05
CA ARG A 263 -21.62 -0.06 -16.90
C ARG A 263 -22.75 -0.22 -17.90
N THR A 264 -23.43 0.87 -18.24
CA THR A 264 -24.53 0.83 -19.20
C THR A 264 -24.08 0.93 -20.66
N ARG A 265 -22.77 0.96 -20.94
CA ARG A 265 -22.26 1.03 -22.32
C ARG A 265 -22.80 -0.10 -23.20
N LYS A 266 -22.92 -1.33 -22.65
CA LYS A 266 -23.49 -2.48 -23.37
C LYS A 266 -24.94 -2.27 -23.80
N TRP A 267 -25.74 -1.64 -22.93
CA TRP A 267 -27.14 -1.32 -23.19
C TRP A 267 -27.34 -0.09 -24.08
N ARG A 268 -26.41 0.87 -24.01
CA ARG A 268 -26.44 2.10 -24.82
C ARG A 268 -25.90 1.91 -26.24
N HIS A 269 -25.10 0.88 -26.47
CA HIS A 269 -24.57 0.51 -27.78
C HIS A 269 -24.74 -1.00 -28.04
N PRO A 270 -26.00 -1.48 -28.15
CA PRO A 270 -26.29 -2.92 -28.23
C PRO A 270 -25.69 -3.55 -29.50
N ILE A 271 -25.80 -2.88 -30.65
CA ILE A 271 -25.26 -3.36 -31.94
C ILE A 271 -23.72 -3.47 -31.89
N ARG A 272 -23.02 -2.51 -31.30
CA ARG A 272 -21.55 -2.58 -31.15
C ARG A 272 -21.14 -3.71 -30.21
N THR A 273 -21.90 -3.95 -29.14
CA THR A 273 -21.63 -5.02 -28.17
C THR A 273 -21.86 -6.39 -28.81
N LEU A 274 -22.97 -6.57 -29.53
CA LEU A 274 -23.29 -7.80 -30.25
C LEU A 274 -22.25 -8.10 -31.34
N LYS A 275 -21.87 -7.09 -32.14
CA LYS A 275 -20.75 -7.22 -33.11
C LYS A 275 -19.41 -7.54 -32.44
N GLN A 276 -19.23 -7.23 -31.16
CA GLN A 276 -18.02 -7.55 -30.41
C GLN A 276 -18.04 -8.99 -29.89
N TRP A 277 -19.20 -9.48 -29.48
CA TRP A 277 -19.40 -10.87 -29.03
C TRP A 277 -19.39 -11.89 -30.17
N LEU A 278 -19.83 -11.50 -31.37
CA LEU A 278 -19.86 -12.37 -32.55
C LEU A 278 -18.54 -12.38 -33.34
N ARG A 279 -17.48 -11.73 -32.85
CA ARG A 279 -16.18 -11.72 -33.53
C ARG A 279 -15.40 -13.03 -33.29
N PRO A 280 -14.77 -13.62 -34.33
CA PRO A 280 -13.94 -14.80 -34.16
C PRO A 280 -12.70 -14.49 -33.30
N PRO A 281 -12.18 -15.47 -32.52
CA PRO A 281 -11.06 -15.27 -31.58
C PRO A 281 -9.75 -14.81 -32.22
N THR A 282 -9.60 -14.97 -33.54
CA THR A 282 -8.37 -14.68 -34.29
C THR A 282 -8.22 -13.21 -34.69
N GLU A 283 -9.28 -12.39 -34.60
CA GLU A 283 -9.20 -10.93 -34.76
C GLU A 283 -9.05 -10.23 -33.40
N GLU A 284 -7.99 -10.56 -32.66
CA GLU A 284 -7.56 -9.67 -31.59
C GLU A 284 -7.16 -8.35 -32.24
N LYS A 285 -8.00 -7.32 -32.08
CA LYS A 285 -7.47 -5.96 -32.09
C LYS A 285 -6.29 -6.01 -31.15
N LYS A 286 -5.09 -5.64 -31.61
CA LYS A 286 -4.01 -5.14 -30.74
C LYS A 286 -4.66 -4.12 -29.82
N GLN A 287 -5.12 -4.59 -28.66
CA GLN A 287 -5.60 -3.73 -27.62
C GLN A 287 -4.31 -3.10 -27.19
N VAL A 288 -4.08 -1.86 -27.63
CA VAL A 288 -2.91 -1.09 -27.22
C VAL A 288 -3.04 -1.03 -25.71
N SER A 289 -2.36 -1.96 -25.04
CA SER A 289 -2.31 -2.01 -23.59
C SER A 289 -1.76 -0.66 -23.22
N THR A 290 -2.56 0.11 -22.49
CA THR A 290 -2.14 1.41 -22.00
C THR A 290 -1.01 1.28 -20.99
N GLY A 291 -0.56 0.05 -20.67
CA GLY A 291 0.48 -0.23 -19.70
C GLY A 291 -0.05 -0.22 -18.26
N GLN A 292 -0.99 0.66 -17.90
CA GLN A 292 -1.43 0.70 -16.51
C GLN A 292 -2.14 -0.60 -16.07
N PRO A 293 -1.76 -1.18 -14.92
CA PRO A 293 -2.51 -2.28 -14.31
C PRO A 293 -3.98 -1.90 -14.08
N SER A 294 -4.86 -2.90 -14.06
CA SER A 294 -6.26 -2.69 -13.68
C SER A 294 -6.36 -2.18 -12.24
N GLU A 295 -7.48 -1.57 -11.83
CA GLU A 295 -7.69 -1.17 -10.42
C GLU A 295 -7.53 -2.34 -9.43
N ARG A 296 -7.82 -3.57 -9.88
CA ARG A 296 -7.67 -4.82 -9.13
C ARG A 296 -6.20 -5.24 -8.98
N ASP A 297 -5.43 -5.03 -10.04
CA ASP A 297 -4.03 -5.48 -10.15
C ASP A 297 -3.02 -4.40 -9.76
N ALA A 298 -3.49 -3.18 -9.56
CA ALA A 298 -2.69 -2.11 -8.99
C ALA A 298 -2.27 -2.49 -7.55
N TRP A 299 -0.99 -2.29 -7.24
CA TRP A 299 -0.40 -2.63 -5.95
C TRP A 299 0.74 -1.66 -5.65
N LEU A 300 0.84 -1.20 -4.40
CA LEU A 300 1.88 -0.30 -3.94
C LEU A 300 2.34 -0.75 -2.55
N TRP A 301 3.65 -0.81 -2.33
CA TRP A 301 4.30 -0.98 -1.04
C TRP A 301 4.30 0.33 -0.26
N ASP A 302 3.95 0.28 1.02
CA ASP A 302 4.03 1.42 1.94
C ASP A 302 5.21 1.23 2.88
N GLU A 303 6.29 1.95 2.58
CA GLU A 303 7.57 1.90 3.29
C GLU A 303 7.44 2.37 4.75
N TYR A 304 6.51 3.28 5.06
CA TYR A 304 6.34 3.78 6.42
C TYR A 304 5.70 2.74 7.33
N SER A 305 4.76 1.96 6.83
CA SER A 305 4.05 0.95 7.64
C SER A 305 4.60 -0.47 7.49
N GLY A 306 5.56 -0.70 6.58
CA GLY A 306 6.17 -2.01 6.35
C GLY A 306 5.19 -3.03 5.76
N GLN A 307 4.23 -2.59 4.95
CA GLN A 307 3.17 -3.42 4.40
C GLN A 307 2.63 -2.83 3.08
N PRO A 308 1.85 -3.57 2.27
CA PRO A 308 1.22 -3.00 1.10
C PRO A 308 0.13 -1.99 1.44
N SER A 309 0.03 -0.94 0.63
CA SER A 309 -1.01 0.09 0.73
C SER A 309 -2.38 -0.44 0.31
N VAL A 310 -3.43 0.12 0.90
CA VAL A 310 -4.81 -0.14 0.46
C VAL A 310 -5.06 0.60 -0.85
N MET A 311 -5.25 -0.10 -1.95
CA MET A 311 -5.54 0.56 -3.24
C MET A 311 -7.00 0.99 -3.39
N LEU A 312 -7.92 0.13 -2.93
CA LEU A 312 -9.37 0.28 -3.12
C LEU A 312 -10.14 0.36 -1.80
N ARG A 313 -11.05 1.33 -1.71
CA ARG A 313 -12.02 1.47 -0.61
C ARG A 313 -13.03 0.33 -0.64
N SER A 314 -13.63 0.03 0.52
CA SER A 314 -14.51 -1.13 0.73
C SER A 314 -15.63 -1.33 -0.31
N PRO A 315 -16.33 -0.30 -0.81
CA PRO A 315 -17.38 -0.50 -1.83
C PRO A 315 -16.86 -0.97 -3.19
N GLU A 316 -15.63 -0.61 -3.56
CA GLU A 316 -15.01 -1.03 -4.82
C GLU A 316 -14.34 -2.40 -4.64
N ARG A 317 -13.61 -2.59 -3.55
CA ARG A 317 -13.03 -3.90 -3.18
C ARG A 317 -14.07 -5.03 -3.13
N ARG A 318 -15.27 -4.77 -2.62
CA ARG A 318 -16.35 -5.79 -2.59
C ARG A 318 -16.88 -6.19 -3.97
N ARG A 319 -16.69 -5.37 -5.01
CA ARG A 319 -17.16 -5.68 -6.38
C ARG A 319 -16.25 -6.65 -7.10
N GLU A 320 -14.96 -6.61 -6.77
CA GLU A 320 -13.94 -7.50 -7.33
C GLU A 320 -13.92 -8.87 -6.64
N ARG A 321 -14.56 -9.00 -5.47
CA ARG A 321 -14.67 -10.28 -4.76
C ARG A 321 -15.69 -11.20 -5.44
N ARG A 322 -15.34 -12.49 -5.50
CA ARG A 322 -16.25 -13.54 -5.95
C ARG A 322 -17.12 -13.99 -4.77
N GLY A 323 -18.44 -13.86 -4.91
CA GLY A 323 -19.38 -14.34 -3.88
C GLY A 323 -19.39 -15.87 -3.74
N ALA A 324 -18.98 -16.60 -4.79
CA ALA A 324 -18.93 -18.06 -4.79
C ALA A 324 -17.91 -18.64 -3.80
N ASP A 325 -16.87 -17.89 -3.43
CA ASP A 325 -15.80 -18.33 -2.50
C ASP A 325 -16.33 -18.65 -1.09
N ILE A 326 -17.53 -18.18 -0.75
CA ILE A 326 -18.17 -18.51 0.52
C ILE A 326 -18.53 -20.00 0.61
N TRP A 327 -18.83 -20.65 -0.53
CA TRP A 327 -19.32 -22.02 -0.54
C TRP A 327 -18.23 -23.04 -0.20
N PRO A 328 -17.03 -23.02 -0.81
CA PRO A 328 -15.94 -23.93 -0.40
C PRO A 328 -15.58 -23.74 1.08
N THR A 329 -15.44 -22.48 1.51
CA THR A 329 -15.17 -22.10 2.90
C THR A 329 -16.19 -22.72 3.86
N LEU A 330 -17.49 -22.56 3.56
CA LEU A 330 -18.58 -23.08 4.38
C LEU A 330 -18.61 -24.61 4.38
N PHE A 331 -18.50 -25.24 3.21
CA PHE A 331 -18.65 -26.68 3.07
C PHE A 331 -17.49 -27.44 3.73
N SER A 332 -16.24 -27.02 3.48
CA SER A 332 -15.06 -27.57 4.15
C SER A 332 -15.10 -27.34 5.66
N GLY A 333 -15.56 -26.16 6.09
CA GLY A 333 -15.76 -25.86 7.51
C GLY A 333 -16.77 -26.78 8.19
N LEU A 334 -17.97 -26.93 7.60
CA LEU A 334 -19.03 -27.80 8.13
C LEU A 334 -18.58 -29.27 8.19
N ARG A 335 -17.87 -29.76 7.17
CA ARG A 335 -17.36 -31.13 7.12
C ARG A 335 -16.40 -31.44 8.26
N LYS A 336 -15.57 -30.47 8.68
CA LYS A 336 -14.59 -30.64 9.77
C LYS A 336 -15.06 -30.15 11.13
N ALA A 337 -16.20 -29.47 11.21
CA ALA A 337 -16.70 -28.86 12.44
C ALA A 337 -16.77 -29.82 13.64
N PRO A 338 -17.22 -31.09 13.53
CA PRO A 338 -17.27 -32.00 14.67
C PRO A 338 -15.88 -32.33 15.23
N ALA A 339 -14.89 -32.55 14.35
CA ALA A 339 -13.53 -32.84 14.74
C ALA A 339 -12.86 -31.62 15.39
N ILE A 340 -13.01 -30.44 14.77
CA ILE A 340 -12.50 -29.17 15.30
C ILE A 340 -13.08 -28.91 16.69
N TRP A 341 -14.40 -29.05 16.86
CA TRP A 341 -15.06 -28.76 18.13
C TRP A 341 -14.67 -29.74 19.25
N ARG A 342 -14.52 -31.03 18.92
CA ARG A 342 -14.02 -32.04 19.86
C ARG A 342 -12.60 -31.69 20.33
N ASN A 343 -11.70 -31.40 19.41
CA ASN A 343 -10.32 -31.02 19.71
C ASN A 343 -10.29 -29.73 20.55
N TYR A 344 -11.06 -28.71 20.17
CA TYR A 344 -11.16 -27.45 20.90
C TYR A 344 -11.61 -27.65 22.35
N ARG A 345 -12.63 -28.48 22.58
CA ARG A 345 -13.09 -28.79 23.95
C ARG A 345 -12.03 -29.51 24.77
N GLN A 346 -11.33 -30.48 24.18
CA GLN A 346 -10.25 -31.20 24.85
C GLN A 346 -9.09 -30.26 25.19
N LEU A 347 -8.66 -29.44 24.24
CA LEU A 347 -7.61 -28.44 24.44
C LEU A 347 -8.01 -27.43 25.53
N LYS A 348 -9.25 -26.94 25.52
CA LYS A 348 -9.75 -26.01 26.55
C LYS A 348 -9.80 -26.64 27.95
N GLN A 349 -10.09 -27.94 28.05
CA GLN A 349 -10.06 -28.64 29.34
C GLN A 349 -8.62 -28.88 29.85
N ASN A 350 -7.66 -29.00 28.95
CA ASN A 350 -6.26 -29.32 29.27
C ASN A 350 -5.33 -28.09 29.33
N SER A 351 -5.80 -26.91 28.91
CA SER A 351 -5.01 -25.69 28.91
C SER A 351 -4.42 -25.40 30.29
N TYR A 352 -3.13 -25.09 30.34
CA TYR A 352 -2.37 -24.78 31.56
C TYR A 352 -2.20 -25.93 32.56
N LYS A 353 -2.48 -27.18 32.16
CA LYS A 353 -2.34 -28.37 33.03
C LYS A 353 -1.15 -29.26 32.68
N THR A 354 -0.48 -28.97 31.56
CA THR A 354 0.64 -29.74 31.06
C THR A 354 1.90 -28.92 31.12
N GLU A 355 3.01 -29.57 31.45
CA GLU A 355 4.31 -28.92 31.46
C GLU A 355 4.79 -28.59 30.04
N ILE A 356 5.37 -27.40 29.86
CA ILE A 356 5.82 -26.91 28.54
C ILE A 356 7.22 -26.34 28.66
N ALA A 357 8.16 -26.89 27.88
CA ALA A 357 9.49 -26.30 27.74
C ALA A 357 9.39 -24.98 26.95
N MET A 358 9.88 -23.89 27.54
CA MET A 358 9.75 -22.54 26.97
C MET A 358 10.88 -22.17 26.02
N ALA A 359 12.01 -22.89 26.07
CA ALA A 359 13.17 -22.67 25.24
C ALA A 359 12.81 -22.59 23.75
N GLY A 360 13.17 -21.46 23.12
CA GLY A 360 12.94 -21.21 21.70
C GLY A 360 11.48 -21.05 21.27
N ARG A 361 10.51 -20.93 22.20
CA ARG A 361 9.09 -20.74 21.87
C ARG A 361 8.67 -19.29 21.66
N PHE A 362 9.42 -18.33 22.18
CA PHE A 362 9.19 -16.90 21.93
C PHE A 362 10.38 -16.31 21.16
N GLY A 363 10.08 -15.57 20.09
CA GLY A 363 11.07 -14.98 19.20
C GLY A 363 10.63 -13.63 18.67
N VAL A 364 11.46 -13.05 17.81
CA VAL A 364 11.23 -11.73 17.20
C VAL A 364 11.47 -11.78 15.69
N CYS A 365 10.73 -10.98 14.94
CA CYS A 365 10.97 -10.83 13.51
C CYS A 365 12.07 -9.78 13.25
N VAL A 366 12.92 -10.06 12.28
CA VAL A 366 14.05 -9.20 11.87
C VAL A 366 13.85 -8.79 10.42
N GLU A 367 14.02 -7.50 10.14
CA GLU A 367 13.94 -6.97 8.77
C GLU A 367 15.36 -6.91 8.16
N ILE A 368 15.50 -7.20 6.87
CA ILE A 368 16.78 -7.05 6.17
C ILE A 368 16.77 -5.71 5.45
N ASP A 369 17.32 -4.69 6.09
CA ASP A 369 17.44 -3.33 5.56
C ASP A 369 18.85 -2.77 5.81
N ASP A 370 19.04 -1.47 5.57
CA ASP A 370 20.29 -0.75 5.82
C ASP A 370 20.69 -0.71 7.30
N GLN A 371 19.82 -1.16 8.21
CA GLN A 371 20.05 -1.21 9.65
C GLN A 371 20.23 -2.64 10.18
N PHE A 372 20.46 -3.62 9.30
CA PHE A 372 20.65 -5.01 9.70
C PHE A 372 21.83 -5.21 10.66
N GLU A 373 22.94 -4.49 10.50
CA GLU A 373 24.10 -4.60 11.39
C GLU A 373 23.75 -4.24 12.84
N GLN A 374 23.02 -3.15 13.05
CA GLN A 374 22.55 -2.74 14.37
C GLN A 374 21.54 -3.73 14.94
N GLN A 375 20.68 -4.33 14.11
CA GLN A 375 19.79 -5.41 14.53
C GLN A 375 20.57 -6.65 15.00
N LEU A 376 21.62 -7.04 14.28
CA LEU A 376 22.47 -8.19 14.64
C LEU A 376 23.25 -7.93 15.93
N GLU A 377 23.81 -6.74 16.11
CA GLU A 377 24.46 -6.32 17.35
C GLU A 377 23.48 -6.34 18.53
N GLN A 378 22.27 -5.81 18.34
CA GLN A 378 21.22 -5.80 19.36
C GLN A 378 20.85 -7.22 19.83
N LEU A 379 20.82 -8.19 18.91
CA LEU A 379 20.47 -9.59 19.19
C LEU A 379 21.52 -10.34 20.03
N GLN A 380 22.75 -9.84 20.13
CA GLN A 380 23.79 -10.42 21.00
C GLN A 380 23.38 -10.45 22.48
N GLN A 381 22.45 -9.58 22.89
CA GLN A 381 21.90 -9.58 24.25
C GLN A 381 20.97 -10.78 24.54
N THR A 382 20.56 -11.52 23.50
CA THR A 382 19.61 -12.63 23.54
C THR A 382 20.12 -13.87 22.78
N PRO A 383 21.26 -14.46 23.17
CA PRO A 383 21.79 -15.63 22.48
C PRO A 383 20.75 -16.76 22.45
N GLY A 384 20.60 -17.40 21.28
CA GLY A 384 19.64 -18.49 21.07
C GLY A 384 18.18 -18.07 20.92
N LEU A 385 17.85 -16.78 20.96
CA LEU A 385 16.49 -16.31 20.68
C LEU A 385 16.10 -16.67 19.25
N SER A 386 14.91 -17.24 19.06
CA SER A 386 14.43 -17.55 17.70
C SER A 386 14.12 -16.27 16.93
N VAL A 387 14.53 -16.22 15.67
CA VAL A 387 14.29 -15.08 14.77
C VAL A 387 13.49 -15.52 13.55
N PHE A 388 12.70 -14.60 13.00
CA PHE A 388 11.91 -14.84 11.79
C PHE A 388 12.16 -13.75 10.75
N VAL A 389 12.56 -14.14 9.54
CA VAL A 389 12.94 -13.21 8.46
C VAL A 389 11.97 -13.34 7.30
N ARG A 390 11.53 -12.22 6.73
CA ARG A 390 10.63 -12.21 5.57
C ARG A 390 11.40 -11.91 4.29
N LEU A 391 11.20 -12.76 3.29
CA LEU A 391 11.75 -12.61 1.94
C LEU A 391 10.64 -12.14 1.01
N TYR A 392 10.73 -10.91 0.54
CA TYR A 392 9.68 -10.29 -0.29
C TYR A 392 9.97 -10.45 -1.78
N PHE A 393 9.00 -11.01 -2.51
CA PHE A 393 9.09 -11.18 -3.97
C PHE A 393 9.40 -9.87 -4.71
N HIS A 394 8.77 -8.76 -4.31
CA HIS A 394 8.86 -7.48 -5.03
C HIS A 394 10.22 -6.77 -4.90
N LEU A 395 11.09 -7.21 -3.98
CA LEU A 395 12.43 -6.61 -3.80
C LEU A 395 13.48 -7.21 -4.74
N GLY A 396 13.14 -8.29 -5.44
CA GLY A 396 13.97 -8.87 -6.50
C GLY A 396 15.20 -9.64 -5.99
N ALA A 397 16.03 -10.08 -6.95
CA ALA A 397 17.13 -11.02 -6.70
C ALA A 397 18.26 -10.41 -5.84
N ALA A 398 18.62 -9.14 -6.06
CA ALA A 398 19.70 -8.50 -5.31
C ALA A 398 19.40 -8.43 -3.80
N HIS A 399 18.15 -8.12 -3.44
CA HIS A 399 17.71 -8.15 -2.05
C HIS A 399 17.67 -9.59 -1.51
N LEU A 400 17.26 -10.58 -2.32
CA LEU A 400 17.26 -11.98 -1.92
C LEU A 400 18.67 -12.48 -1.57
N ASP A 401 19.69 -12.08 -2.35
CA ASP A 401 21.08 -12.44 -2.07
C ASP A 401 21.59 -11.80 -0.76
N ALA A 402 21.26 -10.51 -0.53
CA ALA A 402 21.57 -9.83 0.73
C ALA A 402 20.87 -10.50 1.93
N ALA A 403 19.59 -10.86 1.78
CA ALA A 403 18.83 -11.53 2.83
C ALA A 403 19.36 -12.94 3.12
N ALA A 404 19.81 -13.69 2.11
CA ALA A 404 20.43 -14.99 2.31
C ALA A 404 21.73 -14.87 3.14
N SER A 405 22.58 -13.89 2.84
CA SER A 405 23.79 -13.61 3.63
C SER A 405 23.46 -13.20 5.07
N ALA A 406 22.43 -12.36 5.26
CA ALA A 406 21.95 -11.97 6.58
C ALA A 406 21.42 -13.17 7.40
N ILE A 407 20.65 -14.06 6.76
CA ILE A 407 20.13 -15.29 7.38
C ILE A 407 21.26 -16.22 7.81
N GLN A 408 22.28 -16.41 6.96
CA GLN A 408 23.46 -17.18 7.32
C GLN A 408 24.12 -16.61 8.58
N ARG A 409 24.33 -15.29 8.64
CA ARG A 409 24.96 -14.62 9.80
C ARG A 409 24.14 -14.73 11.07
N LEU A 410 22.81 -14.65 10.98
CA LEU A 410 21.92 -14.88 12.13
C LEU A 410 22.05 -16.32 12.64
N SER A 411 22.09 -17.30 11.73
CA SER A 411 22.28 -18.72 12.09
C SER A 411 23.67 -18.97 12.70
N GLU A 412 24.73 -18.40 12.14
CA GLU A 412 26.11 -18.52 12.65
C GLU A 412 26.28 -17.84 14.02
N ALA A 413 25.50 -16.78 14.29
CA ALA A 413 25.40 -16.17 15.62
C ALA A 413 24.58 -17.02 16.63
N GLY A 414 24.10 -18.20 16.23
CA GLY A 414 23.43 -19.17 17.10
C GLY A 414 21.93 -18.95 17.26
N HIS A 415 21.30 -18.11 16.42
CA HIS A 415 19.84 -17.92 16.44
C HIS A 415 19.14 -18.96 15.56
N PRO A 416 18.11 -19.68 16.07
CA PRO A 416 17.22 -20.47 15.22
C PRO A 416 16.41 -19.58 14.28
N VAL A 417 16.64 -19.70 12.97
CA VAL A 417 15.98 -18.87 11.94
C VAL A 417 14.79 -19.60 11.30
N GLY A 418 13.63 -18.96 11.30
CA GLY A 418 12.52 -19.26 10.41
C GLY A 418 12.42 -18.20 9.30
N VAL A 419 11.88 -18.59 8.13
CA VAL A 419 11.70 -17.64 7.02
C VAL A 419 10.27 -17.62 6.52
N GLY A 420 9.78 -16.46 6.06
CA GLY A 420 8.50 -16.33 5.37
C GLY A 420 8.69 -15.85 3.94
N LEU A 421 8.12 -16.56 2.97
CA LEU A 421 8.12 -16.16 1.56
C LEU A 421 6.88 -15.32 1.28
N VAL A 422 7.08 -14.04 0.98
CA VAL A 422 6.01 -13.05 0.91
C VAL A 422 5.69 -12.65 -0.53
N GLN A 423 4.46 -12.88 -0.94
CA GLN A 423 3.97 -12.54 -2.28
C GLN A 423 3.62 -11.05 -2.42
N SER A 424 3.78 -10.52 -3.63
CA SER A 424 3.15 -9.26 -4.08
C SER A 424 1.99 -9.56 -5.04
N ARG A 425 1.28 -8.53 -5.54
CA ARG A 425 0.26 -8.78 -6.58
C ARG A 425 0.87 -9.37 -7.85
N GLN A 426 2.10 -8.98 -8.22
CA GLN A 426 2.77 -9.51 -9.41
C GLN A 426 3.05 -11.02 -9.28
N ALA A 427 3.45 -11.50 -8.09
CA ALA A 427 3.65 -12.93 -7.84
C ALA A 427 2.37 -13.77 -8.04
N VAL A 428 1.20 -13.18 -7.79
CA VAL A 428 -0.10 -13.87 -7.99
C VAL A 428 -0.52 -13.87 -9.47
N ILE A 429 -0.17 -12.83 -10.23
CA ILE A 429 -0.48 -12.72 -11.66
C ILE A 429 0.48 -13.54 -12.52
N ASP A 430 1.70 -13.76 -12.02
CA ASP A 430 2.76 -14.53 -12.68
C ASP A 430 3.23 -15.70 -11.78
N PRO A 431 2.50 -16.83 -11.81
CA PRO A 431 2.81 -18.00 -10.96
C PRO A 431 4.18 -18.61 -11.25
N ASP A 432 4.66 -18.54 -12.49
CA ASP A 432 5.97 -19.06 -12.87
C ASP A 432 7.09 -18.25 -12.19
N ALA A 433 6.97 -16.91 -12.18
CA ALA A 433 7.89 -16.05 -11.46
C ALA A 433 7.84 -16.31 -9.94
N TRP A 434 6.66 -16.54 -9.37
CA TRP A 434 6.51 -16.90 -7.96
C TRP A 434 7.20 -18.23 -7.62
N HIS A 435 6.98 -19.27 -8.44
CA HIS A 435 7.61 -20.57 -8.24
C HIS A 435 9.14 -20.49 -8.38
N ALA A 436 9.64 -19.72 -9.36
CA ALA A 436 11.07 -19.45 -9.50
C ALA A 436 11.65 -18.73 -8.27
N PHE A 437 10.93 -17.75 -7.72
CA PHE A 437 11.32 -17.08 -6.48
C PHE A 437 11.40 -18.04 -5.30
N MET A 438 10.38 -18.88 -5.08
CA MET A 438 10.39 -19.85 -3.97
C MET A 438 11.56 -20.82 -4.08
N THR A 439 11.78 -21.37 -5.29
CA THR A 439 12.90 -22.29 -5.56
C THR A 439 14.24 -21.62 -5.29
N ASN A 440 14.43 -20.41 -5.81
CA ASN A 440 15.67 -19.64 -5.65
C ASN A 440 15.93 -19.23 -4.20
N ALA A 441 14.89 -18.87 -3.46
CA ALA A 441 14.99 -18.51 -2.05
C ALA A 441 15.41 -19.72 -1.22
N LEU A 442 14.69 -20.84 -1.33
CA LEU A 442 15.00 -22.04 -0.56
C LEU A 442 16.39 -22.60 -0.88
N ALA A 443 16.79 -22.62 -2.16
CA ALA A 443 18.13 -23.06 -2.55
C ALA A 443 19.26 -22.29 -1.84
N ARG A 444 19.03 -21.02 -1.49
CA ARG A 444 20.02 -20.17 -0.80
C ARG A 444 19.98 -20.30 0.72
N VAL A 445 18.78 -20.47 1.30
CA VAL A 445 18.60 -20.33 2.75
C VAL A 445 18.37 -21.65 3.49
N HIS A 446 18.02 -22.74 2.79
CA HIS A 446 17.69 -24.02 3.43
C HIS A 446 18.73 -24.56 4.43
N PRO A 447 20.07 -24.33 4.28
CA PRO A 447 21.04 -24.82 5.27
C PRO A 447 20.97 -24.11 6.62
N TYR A 448 20.39 -22.91 6.67
CA TYR A 448 20.46 -21.99 7.80
C TYR A 448 19.11 -21.78 8.49
N VAL A 449 18.06 -22.44 8.02
CA VAL A 449 16.69 -22.23 8.49
C VAL A 449 16.06 -23.54 8.90
N HIS A 450 15.16 -23.51 9.87
CA HIS A 450 14.46 -24.72 10.35
C HIS A 450 13.00 -24.80 9.89
N CYS A 451 12.40 -23.68 9.45
CA CYS A 451 11.05 -23.65 8.90
C CYS A 451 10.89 -22.57 7.83
N VAL A 452 9.93 -22.81 6.93
CA VAL A 452 9.51 -21.86 5.90
C VAL A 452 7.99 -21.68 5.95
N GLU A 453 7.54 -20.43 6.02
CA GLU A 453 6.15 -20.03 5.82
C GLU A 453 5.93 -19.67 4.34
N ILE A 454 4.91 -20.25 3.72
CA ILE A 454 4.53 -19.92 2.34
C ILE A 454 3.31 -19.00 2.34
N GLY A 455 3.48 -17.84 1.72
CA GLY A 455 2.45 -16.82 1.63
C GLY A 455 2.35 -15.99 2.91
N HIS A 456 1.66 -14.86 2.79
CA HIS A 456 1.57 -13.90 3.88
C HIS A 456 0.22 -13.19 3.88
N ALA A 457 -0.50 -13.26 5.01
CA ALA A 457 -1.81 -12.62 5.19
C ALA A 457 -2.78 -12.91 4.02
N VAL A 458 -2.91 -14.19 3.65
CA VAL A 458 -3.50 -14.60 2.36
C VAL A 458 -4.94 -14.13 2.17
N ASN A 459 -5.68 -13.91 3.26
CA ASN A 459 -7.05 -13.41 3.30
C ASN A 459 -7.17 -11.87 3.23
N ARG A 460 -6.07 -11.14 2.99
CA ARG A 460 -6.04 -9.67 2.93
C ARG A 460 -5.70 -9.22 1.51
N VAL A 461 -6.67 -8.59 0.85
CA VAL A 461 -6.55 -8.11 -0.55
C VAL A 461 -5.34 -7.22 -0.82
N LYS A 462 -4.90 -6.40 0.15
CA LYS A 462 -3.71 -5.55 -0.01
C LYS A 462 -2.43 -6.37 -0.27
N TRP A 463 -2.39 -7.62 0.19
CA TRP A 463 -1.31 -8.59 -0.06
C TRP A 463 -1.44 -9.33 -1.39
N GLY A 464 -2.26 -8.81 -2.31
CA GLY A 464 -2.30 -9.26 -3.71
C GLY A 464 -3.35 -10.33 -4.04
N LEU A 465 -4.07 -10.86 -3.05
CA LEU A 465 -4.96 -12.01 -3.21
C LEU A 465 -6.44 -11.63 -3.11
N TRP A 466 -7.23 -11.99 -4.11
CA TRP A 466 -8.62 -11.58 -4.24
C TRP A 466 -9.65 -12.67 -3.93
N ASN A 467 -9.30 -13.94 -4.13
CA ASN A 467 -10.21 -15.07 -4.05
C ASN A 467 -9.46 -16.35 -3.63
N LEU A 468 -10.22 -17.40 -3.28
CA LEU A 468 -9.65 -18.67 -2.84
C LEU A 468 -8.75 -19.32 -3.89
N GLN A 469 -9.13 -19.29 -5.16
CA GLN A 469 -8.33 -19.86 -6.25
C GLN A 469 -6.93 -19.23 -6.33
N GLU A 470 -6.80 -17.91 -6.15
CA GLU A 470 -5.50 -17.25 -6.10
C GLU A 470 -4.71 -17.62 -4.83
N MET A 471 -5.39 -17.86 -3.70
CA MET A 471 -4.73 -18.29 -2.45
C MET A 471 -4.21 -19.73 -2.57
N GLU A 472 -4.97 -20.62 -3.20
CA GLU A 472 -4.59 -21.99 -3.52
C GLU A 472 -3.38 -22.02 -4.46
N ALA A 473 -3.43 -21.26 -5.56
CA ALA A 473 -2.36 -21.24 -6.56
C ALA A 473 -0.98 -20.82 -6.02
N LEU A 474 -0.90 -20.09 -4.90
CA LEU A 474 0.39 -19.78 -4.25
C LEU A 474 1.13 -21.02 -3.75
N TRP A 475 0.40 -22.12 -3.51
CA TRP A 475 0.93 -23.38 -3.00
C TRP A 475 1.30 -24.36 -4.12
N ASP A 476 1.10 -23.97 -5.38
CA ASP A 476 1.52 -24.79 -6.51
C ASP A 476 3.03 -25.01 -6.49
N GLY A 477 3.43 -26.28 -6.63
CA GLY A 477 4.84 -26.69 -6.59
C GLY A 477 5.44 -26.90 -5.18
N VAL A 478 4.76 -26.48 -4.10
CA VAL A 478 5.31 -26.58 -2.74
C VAL A 478 5.57 -28.03 -2.31
N ALA A 479 4.73 -28.99 -2.72
CA ALA A 479 4.97 -30.42 -2.46
C ALA A 479 6.36 -30.88 -2.95
N LYS A 480 6.79 -30.44 -4.14
CA LYS A 480 8.12 -30.78 -4.69
C LYS A 480 9.24 -30.13 -3.90
N LEU A 481 9.06 -28.88 -3.47
CA LEU A 481 10.03 -28.19 -2.62
C LEU A 481 10.17 -28.91 -1.28
N LYS A 482 9.06 -29.40 -0.72
CA LYS A 482 9.06 -30.19 0.51
C LYS A 482 9.82 -31.51 0.36
N ASP A 483 9.60 -32.23 -0.74
CA ASP A 483 10.34 -33.46 -1.04
C ASP A 483 11.85 -33.17 -1.20
N GLN A 484 12.21 -32.01 -1.77
CA GLN A 484 13.60 -31.59 -1.95
C GLN A 484 14.27 -31.16 -0.64
N TYR A 485 13.52 -30.56 0.28
CA TYR A 485 14.04 -30.04 1.55
C TYR A 485 13.31 -30.67 2.76
N PRO A 486 13.43 -31.99 2.98
CA PRO A 486 12.65 -32.72 3.98
C PRO A 486 12.99 -32.35 5.43
N SER A 487 14.11 -31.67 5.68
CA SER A 487 14.49 -31.16 7.00
C SER A 487 13.72 -29.89 7.40
N LEU A 488 13.09 -29.20 6.45
CA LEU A 488 12.34 -27.98 6.72
C LEU A 488 10.91 -28.29 7.12
N THR A 489 10.41 -27.58 8.12
CA THR A 489 8.97 -27.56 8.42
C THR A 489 8.28 -26.52 7.54
N PHE A 490 7.34 -26.94 6.70
CA PHE A 490 6.54 -26.04 5.88
C PHE A 490 5.29 -25.59 6.64
N ILE A 491 5.20 -24.30 6.95
CA ILE A 491 4.08 -23.73 7.71
C ILE A 491 3.21 -22.82 6.83
N GLY A 492 1.92 -22.71 7.13
CA GLY A 492 1.03 -21.86 6.35
C GLY A 492 -0.46 -22.08 6.65
N PRO A 493 -1.36 -21.40 5.91
CA PRO A 493 -1.10 -20.37 4.89
C PRO A 493 -1.10 -18.93 5.43
N ALA A 494 -0.60 -18.69 6.65
CA ALA A 494 -0.46 -17.33 7.21
C ALA A 494 -1.77 -16.52 7.18
N VAL A 495 -2.88 -17.10 7.65
CA VAL A 495 -4.16 -16.38 7.72
C VAL A 495 -4.01 -15.23 8.71
N ASN A 496 -4.49 -14.04 8.34
CA ASN A 496 -4.43 -12.86 9.17
C ASN A 496 -5.71 -12.67 9.99
N ASP A 497 -5.55 -12.28 11.25
CA ASP A 497 -6.63 -12.08 12.24
C ASP A 497 -7.43 -13.36 12.55
N PHE A 498 -8.44 -13.24 13.41
CA PHE A 498 -9.37 -14.33 13.71
C PHE A 498 -10.41 -14.56 12.59
N GLU A 499 -9.92 -14.98 11.42
CA GLU A 499 -10.71 -15.34 10.23
C GLU A 499 -10.48 -16.80 9.80
N PHE A 500 -10.59 -17.72 10.75
CA PHE A 500 -10.19 -19.11 10.56
C PHE A 500 -11.06 -19.91 9.60
N GLN A 501 -12.17 -19.35 9.13
CA GLN A 501 -12.99 -19.97 8.09
C GLN A 501 -12.21 -20.29 6.81
N TYR A 502 -11.10 -19.59 6.52
CA TYR A 502 -10.28 -19.87 5.33
C TYR A 502 -9.45 -21.16 5.43
N TYR A 503 -9.05 -21.60 6.64
CA TYR A 503 -8.17 -22.76 6.78
C TYR A 503 -8.76 -24.04 6.18
N PRO A 504 -10.01 -24.45 6.48
CA PRO A 504 -10.52 -25.71 5.97
C PRO A 504 -10.47 -25.85 4.44
N ALA A 505 -10.88 -24.82 3.70
CA ALA A 505 -10.86 -24.87 2.23
C ALA A 505 -9.42 -24.97 1.68
N LEU A 506 -8.50 -24.14 2.21
CA LEU A 506 -7.10 -24.15 1.78
C LEU A 506 -6.38 -25.46 2.13
N LEU A 507 -6.69 -26.04 3.29
CA LEU A 507 -6.13 -27.33 3.72
C LEU A 507 -6.73 -28.52 2.96
N ASP A 508 -7.96 -28.41 2.48
CA ASP A 508 -8.53 -29.42 1.58
C ASP A 508 -7.83 -29.45 0.22
N ALA A 509 -7.39 -28.29 -0.28
CA ALA A 509 -6.67 -28.17 -1.54
C ALA A 509 -5.17 -28.56 -1.43
N HIS A 510 -4.44 -27.97 -0.45
CA HIS A 510 -2.98 -28.10 -0.37
C HIS A 510 -2.48 -28.65 0.97
N GLY A 511 -3.35 -29.28 1.76
CA GLY A 511 -3.01 -29.76 3.10
C GLY A 511 -1.79 -30.69 3.13
N SER A 512 -1.55 -31.53 2.12
CA SER A 512 -0.36 -32.41 2.09
C SER A 512 0.97 -31.65 2.09
N SER A 513 0.97 -30.42 1.58
CA SER A 513 2.15 -29.54 1.49
C SER A 513 2.37 -28.71 2.76
N VAL A 514 1.47 -28.80 3.75
CA VAL A 514 1.51 -28.03 5.00
C VAL A 514 1.78 -28.97 6.17
N ASP A 515 2.88 -28.76 6.88
CA ASP A 515 3.22 -29.51 8.11
C ASP A 515 2.50 -28.93 9.33
N ALA A 516 2.54 -27.60 9.48
CA ALA A 516 1.90 -26.89 10.59
C ALA A 516 1.16 -25.64 10.13
N LEU A 517 0.18 -25.21 10.94
CA LEU A 517 -0.58 -24.00 10.65
C LEU A 517 0.15 -22.77 11.15
N SER A 518 0.14 -21.68 10.37
CA SER A 518 0.65 -20.38 10.80
C SER A 518 -0.40 -19.27 10.66
N CYS A 519 -0.35 -18.29 11.57
CA CYS A 519 -1.33 -17.22 11.68
C CYS A 519 -0.69 -15.88 12.07
N HIS A 520 -1.19 -14.78 11.51
CA HIS A 520 -0.95 -13.44 12.07
C HIS A 520 -2.07 -13.11 13.04
N LEU A 521 -1.92 -13.53 14.29
CA LEU A 521 -3.01 -13.54 15.26
C LEU A 521 -3.02 -12.27 16.13
N TYR A 522 -3.55 -11.18 15.57
CA TYR A 522 -3.79 -9.96 16.34
C TYR A 522 -4.97 -10.09 17.31
N VAL A 523 -5.02 -9.20 18.30
CA VAL A 523 -6.15 -9.07 19.23
C VAL A 523 -7.38 -8.42 18.61
N ASP A 524 -7.38 -8.16 17.30
CA ASP A 524 -8.54 -7.66 16.54
C ASP A 524 -9.18 -6.40 17.14
N ARG A 525 -8.31 -5.44 17.48
CA ARG A 525 -8.71 -4.09 17.95
C ARG A 525 -9.41 -4.11 19.31
N ARG A 526 -9.05 -5.07 20.17
CA ARG A 526 -9.61 -5.23 21.51
C ARG A 526 -8.75 -4.67 22.64
N GLY A 527 -7.62 -4.04 22.37
CA GLY A 527 -6.74 -3.52 23.42
C GLY A 527 -5.91 -4.65 24.04
N ALA A 528 -6.10 -4.93 25.33
CA ALA A 528 -5.39 -5.99 26.04
C ALA A 528 -5.68 -7.40 25.48
N PRO A 529 -4.75 -8.37 25.58
CA PRO A 529 -4.91 -9.72 25.03
C PRO A 529 -6.03 -10.56 25.66
N GLU A 530 -6.46 -10.24 26.87
CA GLU A 530 -7.55 -10.91 27.59
C GLU A 530 -8.93 -10.42 27.12
N ASN A 531 -9.00 -9.31 26.38
CA ASN A 531 -10.27 -8.78 25.92
C ASN A 531 -10.87 -9.64 24.80
N ALA A 532 -12.16 -9.93 24.91
CA ALA A 532 -12.85 -10.81 23.98
C ALA A 532 -13.34 -10.10 22.71
N GLN A 533 -13.28 -10.81 21.58
CA GLN A 533 -14.03 -10.52 20.36
C GLN A 533 -15.07 -11.61 20.17
N ASN A 534 -16.36 -11.26 20.18
CA ASN A 534 -17.46 -12.22 20.03
C ASN A 534 -17.35 -13.42 21.00
N GLY A 535 -16.87 -13.19 22.22
CA GLY A 535 -16.68 -14.24 23.24
C GLY A 535 -15.36 -15.01 23.15
N PHE A 536 -14.47 -14.69 22.21
CA PHE A 536 -13.16 -15.31 22.07
C PHE A 536 -12.05 -14.36 22.51
N THR A 537 -11.32 -14.69 23.57
CA THR A 537 -10.07 -14.00 23.95
C THR A 537 -8.89 -14.57 23.16
N THR A 538 -7.68 -14.06 23.39
CA THR A 538 -6.45 -14.63 22.80
C THR A 538 -6.30 -16.13 23.06
N LEU A 539 -6.72 -16.62 24.23
CA LEU A 539 -6.70 -18.04 24.57
C LEU A 539 -7.62 -18.83 23.63
N GLU A 540 -8.91 -18.49 23.59
CA GLU A 540 -9.86 -19.24 22.76
C GLU A 540 -9.52 -19.20 21.27
N LYS A 541 -8.98 -18.06 20.79
CA LYS A 541 -8.49 -17.95 19.42
C LYS A 541 -7.33 -18.92 19.16
N SER A 542 -6.35 -18.99 20.05
CA SER A 542 -5.21 -19.90 19.89
C SER A 542 -5.64 -21.37 19.95
N LEU A 543 -6.51 -21.72 20.89
CA LEU A 543 -7.07 -23.07 21.00
C LEU A 543 -7.87 -23.46 19.75
N ALA A 544 -8.61 -22.53 19.14
CA ALA A 544 -9.32 -22.78 17.89
C ALA A 544 -8.35 -23.06 16.72
N GLY A 545 -7.22 -22.35 16.66
CA GLY A 545 -6.19 -22.55 15.64
C GLY A 545 -5.56 -23.93 15.76
N LYS A 546 -5.16 -24.31 16.98
CA LYS A 546 -4.65 -25.66 17.28
C LYS A 546 -5.68 -26.75 17.02
N ALA A 547 -6.95 -26.53 17.36
CA ALA A 547 -8.01 -27.48 17.10
C ALA A 547 -8.20 -27.77 15.60
N ILE A 548 -8.06 -26.76 14.75
CA ILE A 548 -8.05 -26.91 13.29
C ILE A 548 -6.81 -27.69 12.84
N ALA A 549 -5.63 -27.35 13.35
CA ALA A 549 -4.39 -28.06 13.07
C ALA A 549 -4.56 -29.57 13.37
N ASP A 550 -5.05 -29.91 14.56
CA ASP A 550 -5.28 -31.29 14.99
C ASP A 550 -6.33 -32.01 14.14
N ALA A 551 -7.40 -31.31 13.73
CA ALA A 551 -8.46 -31.89 12.88
C ALA A 551 -8.00 -32.21 11.44
N TYR A 552 -6.86 -31.65 11.05
CA TYR A 552 -6.18 -31.89 9.77
C TYR A 552 -4.86 -32.66 9.93
N GLY A 553 -4.55 -33.18 11.12
CA GLY A 553 -3.33 -33.94 11.38
C GLY A 553 -2.04 -33.13 11.22
N LYS A 554 -2.10 -31.82 11.51
CA LYS A 554 -0.94 -30.92 11.47
C LYS A 554 -0.16 -30.97 12.75
N THR A 555 1.15 -30.78 12.65
CA THR A 555 2.07 -30.95 13.78
C THR A 555 1.93 -29.85 14.83
N GLY A 556 1.43 -28.68 14.46
CA GLY A 556 1.25 -27.58 15.40
C GLY A 556 0.53 -26.35 14.83
N PHE A 557 0.43 -25.33 15.68
CA PHE A 557 -0.07 -24.00 15.36
C PHE A 557 0.96 -22.95 15.78
N TYR A 558 1.28 -22.05 14.85
CA TYR A 558 2.33 -21.05 14.98
C TYR A 558 1.72 -19.65 14.83
N ILE A 559 2.24 -18.70 15.61
CA ILE A 559 1.88 -17.29 15.49
C ILE A 559 3.10 -16.55 14.94
N THR A 560 3.05 -16.21 13.66
CA THR A 560 4.16 -15.61 12.89
C THR A 560 4.12 -14.09 12.83
N GLU A 561 3.04 -13.48 13.35
CA GLU A 561 2.94 -12.03 13.47
C GLU A 561 1.93 -11.63 14.56
N VAL A 562 2.37 -10.76 15.46
CA VAL A 562 1.49 -9.97 16.35
C VAL A 562 2.27 -8.76 16.87
N ASN A 563 1.57 -7.64 17.04
CA ASN A 563 2.03 -6.46 17.76
C ASN A 563 0.88 -5.51 18.12
N TRP A 564 1.24 -4.34 18.65
CA TRP A 564 0.33 -3.22 18.80
C TRP A 564 0.87 -1.98 18.10
N PRO A 565 -0.02 -1.16 17.49
CA PRO A 565 0.36 0.15 16.98
C PRO A 565 0.67 1.08 18.16
N LEU A 566 1.79 1.79 18.11
CA LEU A 566 2.22 2.68 19.18
C LEU A 566 1.73 4.12 18.98
N GLU A 567 1.44 4.80 20.08
CA GLU A 567 1.09 6.22 20.10
C GLU A 567 2.21 7.10 19.54
N ASN A 568 1.84 8.26 18.98
CA ASN A 568 2.78 9.30 18.53
C ASN A 568 3.75 8.89 17.41
N THR A 569 3.37 7.91 16.59
CA THR A 569 4.22 7.38 15.51
C THR A 569 3.90 7.90 14.10
N GLY A 570 2.85 8.73 13.95
CA GLY A 570 2.51 9.41 12.70
C GLY A 570 2.32 8.43 11.52
N LEU A 571 3.01 8.70 10.40
CA LEU A 571 2.95 7.87 9.18
C LEU A 571 3.43 6.43 9.41
N TYR A 572 4.30 6.21 10.40
CA TYR A 572 4.83 4.88 10.71
C TYR A 572 3.82 3.99 11.44
N SER A 573 2.69 4.55 11.88
CA SER A 573 1.59 3.74 12.41
C SER A 573 1.03 2.82 11.32
N PRO A 574 0.80 1.53 11.60
CA PRO A 574 0.22 0.59 10.64
C PRO A 574 -1.26 0.90 10.36
N LEU A 575 -1.87 1.84 11.11
CA LEU A 575 -3.22 2.36 10.91
C LEU A 575 -3.27 3.67 10.10
N ALA A 576 -2.14 4.38 10.01
CA ALA A 576 -2.03 5.62 9.25
C ALA A 576 -1.67 5.35 7.79
N GLY A 577 -0.56 4.62 7.58
CA GLY A 577 0.08 4.38 6.30
C GLY A 577 0.76 5.64 5.72
N ALA A 578 1.18 5.56 4.46
CA ALA A 578 1.95 6.59 3.74
C ALA A 578 1.30 7.98 3.62
N TYR A 579 0.06 8.16 4.07
CA TYR A 579 -0.63 9.44 4.05
C TYR A 579 -1.47 9.72 5.31
N GLN A 580 -1.26 10.90 5.89
CA GLN A 580 -2.06 11.45 6.98
C GLN A 580 -2.40 12.92 6.72
N HIS A 581 -3.70 13.24 6.66
CA HIS A 581 -4.15 14.62 6.57
C HIS A 581 -4.03 15.32 7.94
N LYS A 582 -3.85 16.65 7.94
CA LYS A 582 -3.46 17.48 9.11
C LYS A 582 -4.39 17.39 10.33
N GLN A 583 -5.66 17.05 10.12
CA GLN A 583 -6.69 16.97 11.17
C GLN A 583 -7.06 15.53 11.54
N LYS A 584 -6.33 14.52 11.05
CA LYS A 584 -6.61 13.12 11.37
C LYS A 584 -6.20 12.85 12.82
N GLN A 585 -7.20 12.58 13.67
CA GLN A 585 -6.96 12.19 15.05
C GLN A 585 -6.30 10.79 15.12
N PRO A 586 -5.38 10.57 16.07
CA PRO A 586 -4.86 9.23 16.36
C PRO A 586 -6.01 8.25 16.63
N SER A 587 -5.85 7.02 16.14
CA SER A 587 -6.80 5.96 16.43
C SER A 587 -6.77 5.62 17.91
N LYS A 588 -7.93 5.33 18.52
CA LYS A 588 -8.05 4.83 19.91
C LYS A 588 -7.44 3.44 20.10
N LEU A 589 -6.93 2.83 19.03
CA LEU A 589 -6.29 1.53 19.02
C LEU A 589 -4.79 1.59 19.31
N HIS A 590 -4.20 2.79 19.28
CA HIS A 590 -2.81 2.97 19.69
C HIS A 590 -2.68 2.71 21.19
N VAL A 591 -1.52 2.18 21.58
CA VAL A 591 -1.16 1.96 22.97
C VAL A 591 0.18 2.65 23.26
N ASN A 592 0.43 3.01 24.50
CA ASN A 592 1.75 3.49 24.90
C ASN A 592 2.77 2.34 24.96
N GLU A 593 4.06 2.68 25.01
CA GLU A 593 5.15 1.69 24.96
C GLU A 593 5.14 0.71 26.15
N HIS A 594 4.72 1.16 27.34
CA HIS A 594 4.67 0.32 28.54
C HIS A 594 3.53 -0.70 28.47
N ASP A 595 2.34 -0.29 28.04
CA ASP A 595 1.21 -1.19 27.82
C ASP A 595 1.53 -2.20 26.72
N SER A 596 2.19 -1.78 25.63
CA SER A 596 2.66 -2.70 24.59
C SER A 596 3.62 -3.76 25.15
N ALA A 597 4.56 -3.38 26.02
CA ALA A 597 5.49 -4.31 26.66
C ALA A 597 4.77 -5.30 27.57
N ALA A 598 3.81 -4.83 28.38
CA ALA A 598 3.02 -5.67 29.26
C ALA A 598 2.12 -6.64 28.46
N TYR A 599 1.47 -6.14 27.41
CA TYR A 599 0.63 -6.94 26.52
C TYR A 599 1.42 -7.99 25.77
N MET A 600 2.66 -7.68 25.34
CA MET A 600 3.54 -8.66 24.71
C MET A 600 3.78 -9.88 25.60
N ILE A 601 4.21 -9.65 26.85
CA ILE A 601 4.51 -10.75 27.78
C ILE A 601 3.23 -11.50 28.17
N ARG A 602 2.13 -10.79 28.44
CA ARG A 602 0.84 -11.43 28.74
C ARG A 602 0.33 -12.28 27.58
N TYR A 603 0.44 -11.79 26.35
CA TYR A 603 0.10 -12.55 25.15
C TYR A 603 0.96 -13.81 25.03
N ALA A 604 2.27 -13.71 25.24
CA ALA A 604 3.18 -14.85 25.20
C ALA A 604 2.81 -15.90 26.26
N LEU A 605 2.54 -15.50 27.51
CA LEU A 605 2.10 -16.40 28.58
C LEU A 605 0.78 -17.09 28.23
N ILE A 606 -0.24 -16.33 27.80
CA ILE A 606 -1.56 -16.87 27.43
C ILE A 606 -1.45 -17.91 26.31
N THR A 607 -0.67 -17.61 25.27
CA THR A 607 -0.60 -18.48 24.09
C THR A 607 0.32 -19.67 24.29
N LEU A 608 1.56 -19.46 24.72
CA LEU A 608 2.57 -20.51 24.83
C LEU A 608 2.27 -21.46 25.99
N CYS A 609 1.96 -20.95 27.18
CA CYS A 609 1.73 -21.80 28.36
C CYS A 609 0.40 -22.57 28.29
N SER A 610 -0.51 -22.21 27.37
CA SER A 610 -1.74 -22.97 27.14
C SER A 610 -1.51 -24.30 26.42
N GLY A 611 -0.34 -24.47 25.77
CA GLY A 611 -0.04 -25.60 24.89
C GLY A 611 -0.70 -25.50 23.50
N ALA A 612 -1.39 -24.39 23.21
CA ALA A 612 -2.03 -24.18 21.91
C ALA A 612 -1.05 -23.74 20.81
N THR A 613 0.06 -23.09 21.19
CA THR A 613 0.99 -22.46 20.25
C THR A 613 2.38 -23.05 20.40
N GLU A 614 2.97 -23.50 19.29
CA GLU A 614 4.33 -24.06 19.29
C GLU A 614 5.39 -22.96 19.38
N ARG A 615 5.19 -21.89 18.62
CA ARG A 615 6.07 -20.74 18.63
C ARG A 615 5.33 -19.45 18.30
N LEU A 616 5.79 -18.37 18.93
CA LEU A 616 5.35 -17.01 18.74
C LEU A 616 6.53 -16.16 18.26
N TRP A 617 6.35 -15.42 17.17
CA TRP A 617 7.29 -14.38 16.76
C TRP A 617 6.63 -13.01 16.83
N TRP A 618 7.26 -12.12 17.60
CA TRP A 618 6.83 -10.73 17.72
C TRP A 618 7.19 -9.93 16.48
N TRP A 619 6.26 -9.12 15.97
CA TRP A 619 6.50 -8.22 14.84
C TRP A 619 6.74 -6.79 15.34
N ARG A 620 7.95 -6.25 15.37
CA ARG A 620 9.25 -6.78 14.94
C ARG A 620 10.35 -6.11 15.78
N LEU A 621 11.62 -6.41 15.53
CA LEU A 621 12.74 -5.87 16.30
C LEU A 621 12.83 -4.34 16.18
N ALA A 622 13.08 -3.80 14.99
CA ALA A 622 13.27 -2.35 14.77
C ALA A 622 12.19 -1.77 13.85
N HIS A 623 11.41 -0.81 14.35
CA HIS A 623 10.46 -0.03 13.55
C HIS A 623 9.95 1.19 14.34
N PRO A 624 9.75 2.37 13.72
CA PRO A 624 9.29 3.55 14.45
C PRO A 624 7.85 3.42 14.96
N GLY A 625 7.03 2.62 14.28
CA GLY A 625 5.59 2.50 14.53
C GLY A 625 5.16 1.49 15.59
N PHE A 626 5.95 0.42 15.78
CA PHE A 626 5.55 -0.77 16.53
C PHE A 626 6.73 -1.70 16.90
N GLY A 627 7.96 -1.31 16.58
CA GLY A 627 9.15 -2.11 16.87
C GLY A 627 9.50 -2.08 18.36
N LEU A 628 10.28 -3.07 18.79
CA LEU A 628 10.89 -3.07 20.13
C LEU A 628 12.00 -2.02 20.27
N ILE A 629 12.59 -1.63 19.14
CA ILE A 629 13.54 -0.54 18.98
C ILE A 629 12.90 0.58 18.15
N ASP A 630 13.04 1.82 18.60
CA ASP A 630 12.77 3.02 17.81
C ASP A 630 14.02 3.38 17.01
N ASN A 631 13.90 3.32 15.68
CA ASN A 631 14.99 3.52 14.72
C ASN A 631 14.82 4.81 13.88
N LYS A 632 13.91 5.73 14.26
CA LYS A 632 13.58 6.92 13.45
C LYS A 632 14.64 8.03 13.49
N GLU A 633 15.09 8.39 14.69
CA GLU A 633 16.03 9.52 14.94
C GLU A 633 17.30 9.05 15.68
N GLY A 634 17.57 7.75 15.65
CA GLY A 634 18.62 7.08 16.40
C GLY A 634 18.22 5.64 16.72
N TRP A 635 19.00 4.94 17.54
CA TRP A 635 18.73 3.56 17.96
C TRP A 635 18.34 3.54 19.45
N ARG A 636 17.03 3.52 19.74
CA ARG A 636 16.52 3.60 21.12
C ARG A 636 15.72 2.36 21.50
N GLU A 637 16.20 1.66 22.53
CA GLU A 637 15.46 0.55 23.15
C GLU A 637 14.15 1.06 23.78
N ARG A 638 13.01 0.45 23.42
CA ARG A 638 11.73 0.68 24.09
C ARG A 638 11.57 -0.28 25.28
N PRO A 639 10.64 -0.01 26.23
CA PRO A 639 10.29 -0.95 27.29
C PRO A 639 10.01 -2.38 26.79
N GLY A 640 9.45 -2.53 25.58
CA GLY A 640 9.22 -3.83 24.96
C GLY A 640 10.49 -4.66 24.80
N TRP A 641 11.60 -4.06 24.36
CA TRP A 641 12.87 -4.79 24.23
C TRP A 641 13.38 -5.29 25.58
N LYS A 642 13.37 -4.44 26.61
CA LYS A 642 13.77 -4.82 27.98
C LYS A 642 12.88 -5.92 28.55
N ALA A 643 11.58 -5.88 28.28
CA ALA A 643 10.65 -6.94 28.68
C ALA A 643 10.97 -8.28 28.00
N LEU A 644 11.35 -8.26 26.71
CA LEU A 644 11.79 -9.45 25.99
C LEU A 644 13.10 -10.01 26.57
N LEU A 645 14.08 -9.15 26.90
CA LEU A 645 15.32 -9.56 27.57
C LEU A 645 15.03 -10.27 28.89
N GLN A 646 14.17 -9.67 29.72
CA GLN A 646 13.79 -10.23 31.01
C GLN A 646 13.10 -11.59 30.85
N PHE A 647 12.15 -11.70 29.92
CA PHE A 647 11.50 -12.97 29.59
C PHE A 647 12.52 -14.01 29.12
N HIS A 648 13.38 -13.67 28.16
CA HIS A 648 14.36 -14.58 27.56
C HIS A 648 15.34 -15.14 28.59
N ARG A 649 15.81 -14.31 29.53
CA ARG A 649 16.75 -14.69 30.58
C ARG A 649 16.12 -15.51 31.71
N THR A 650 14.80 -15.44 31.86
CA THR A 650 14.07 -16.10 32.95
C THR A 650 13.17 -17.20 32.39
N VAL A 651 11.90 -16.89 32.14
CA VAL A 651 10.86 -17.79 31.62
C VAL A 651 11.31 -18.54 30.37
N GLY A 652 12.02 -17.87 29.46
CA GLY A 652 12.46 -18.43 28.19
C GLY A 652 13.44 -19.61 28.33
N GLN A 653 14.04 -19.82 29.50
CA GLN A 653 15.00 -20.92 29.74
C GLN A 653 14.43 -22.05 30.62
N THR A 654 13.17 -21.94 31.05
CA THR A 654 12.59 -22.85 32.04
C THR A 654 11.41 -23.63 31.45
N ARG A 655 10.70 -24.35 32.33
CA ARG A 655 9.51 -25.13 32.01
C ARG A 655 8.31 -24.52 32.73
N PHE A 656 7.27 -24.23 31.97
CA PHE A 656 5.96 -23.88 32.54
C PHE A 656 5.35 -25.10 33.20
N GLU A 657 4.73 -24.92 34.36
CA GLU A 657 4.16 -26.02 35.16
C GLU A 657 2.64 -25.85 35.33
N LYS A 658 2.18 -24.69 35.77
CA LYS A 658 0.75 -24.42 36.00
C LYS A 658 0.42 -22.93 36.06
N LEU A 659 -0.85 -22.63 35.79
CA LEU A 659 -1.46 -21.33 36.08
C LEU A 659 -2.34 -21.46 37.34
N GLU A 660 -2.13 -20.59 38.31
CA GLU A 660 -2.93 -20.47 39.52
C GLU A 660 -3.60 -19.09 39.56
N ASN A 661 -4.92 -19.06 39.77
CA ASN A 661 -5.67 -17.82 39.95
C ASN A 661 -6.04 -17.68 41.42
N LYS A 662 -5.47 -16.69 42.10
CA LYS A 662 -5.67 -16.45 43.52
C LYS A 662 -5.86 -14.97 43.78
N ASP A 663 -6.94 -14.61 44.48
CA ASP A 663 -7.25 -13.23 44.89
C ASP A 663 -7.21 -12.22 43.73
N GLY A 664 -7.70 -12.62 42.55
CA GLY A 664 -7.70 -11.77 41.35
C GLY A 664 -6.36 -11.67 40.62
N VAL A 665 -5.33 -12.37 41.09
CA VAL A 665 -3.98 -12.42 40.51
C VAL A 665 -3.76 -13.70 39.72
N TYR A 666 -3.16 -13.58 38.55
CA TYR A 666 -2.70 -14.67 37.71
C TYR A 666 -1.25 -15.02 38.09
N TRP A 667 -1.01 -16.22 38.62
CA TRP A 667 0.30 -16.73 39.00
C TRP A 667 0.73 -17.83 38.04
N TRP A 668 1.72 -17.51 37.20
CA TRP A 668 2.31 -18.42 36.23
C TRP A 668 3.55 -19.06 36.85
N HIS A 669 3.44 -20.36 37.15
CA HIS A 669 4.50 -21.11 37.82
C HIS A 669 5.41 -21.76 36.78
N PHE A 670 6.71 -21.55 36.94
CA PHE A 670 7.77 -22.21 36.20
C PHE A 670 8.77 -22.82 37.20
N SER A 671 9.59 -23.76 36.74
CA SER A 671 10.48 -24.52 37.63
C SER A 671 11.42 -23.66 38.48
N ASP A 672 11.89 -22.52 37.97
CA ASP A 672 12.85 -21.63 38.66
C ASP A 672 12.33 -20.20 38.88
N CYS A 673 11.12 -19.89 38.44
CA CYS A 673 10.55 -18.55 38.61
C CYS A 673 9.03 -18.54 38.59
N ILE A 674 8.43 -17.49 39.15
CA ILE A 674 7.00 -17.24 39.07
C ILE A 674 6.79 -15.88 38.39
N VAL A 675 5.84 -15.80 37.47
CA VAL A 675 5.40 -14.52 36.91
C VAL A 675 3.99 -14.23 37.38
N ALA A 676 3.74 -13.03 37.89
CA ALA A 676 2.40 -12.66 38.36
C ALA A 676 1.95 -11.30 37.83
N TYR A 677 0.65 -11.17 37.58
CA TYR A 677 0.00 -9.90 37.27
C TYR A 677 -1.47 -9.94 37.67
N SER A 678 -2.09 -8.76 37.79
CA SER A 678 -3.55 -8.63 37.96
C SER A 678 -4.11 -7.66 36.94
N LEU A 679 -5.33 -7.90 36.46
CA LEU A 679 -6.00 -6.96 35.56
C LEU A 679 -6.50 -5.70 36.31
N ASN A 680 -6.69 -5.83 37.62
CA ASN A 680 -6.98 -4.74 38.54
C ASN A 680 -5.74 -4.42 39.38
N LYS A 681 -5.79 -3.33 40.14
CA LYS A 681 -4.74 -3.08 41.14
C LYS A 681 -5.03 -3.93 42.37
N GLU A 682 -4.18 -4.91 42.63
CA GLU A 682 -4.34 -5.85 43.74
C GLU A 682 -3.06 -5.92 44.55
N THR A 683 -3.18 -6.01 45.88
CA THR A 683 -2.03 -6.25 46.76
C THR A 683 -1.89 -7.75 46.99
N ALA A 684 -0.74 -8.30 46.64
CA ALA A 684 -0.44 -9.71 46.80
C ALA A 684 0.66 -9.93 47.85
N VAL A 685 0.56 -11.02 48.61
CA VAL A 685 1.63 -11.48 49.50
C VAL A 685 2.75 -12.09 48.64
N LEU A 686 4.01 -11.78 48.98
CA LEU A 686 5.18 -12.33 48.30
C LEU A 686 5.19 -13.87 48.36
N PRO A 687 5.65 -14.56 47.30
CA PRO A 687 5.90 -15.99 47.33
C PRO A 687 6.87 -16.40 48.46
N PRO A 688 6.97 -17.70 48.80
CA PRO A 688 7.80 -18.21 49.90
C PRO A 688 9.26 -17.72 49.86
N VAL A 689 9.91 -17.74 51.04
CA VAL A 689 11.30 -17.32 51.27
C VAL A 689 12.23 -17.83 50.16
N GLY A 690 13.00 -16.92 49.55
CA GLY A 690 13.99 -17.22 48.51
C GLY A 690 13.70 -16.64 47.12
N HIS A 691 12.51 -16.08 46.89
CA HIS A 691 12.18 -15.39 45.64
C HIS A 691 12.38 -13.88 45.74
N ILE A 692 12.99 -13.29 44.71
CA ILE A 692 13.19 -11.84 44.62
C ILE A 692 12.29 -11.25 43.53
N PRO A 693 11.51 -10.20 43.85
CA PRO A 693 10.64 -9.54 42.87
C PRO A 693 11.44 -8.61 41.95
N TYR A 694 11.14 -8.68 40.66
CA TYR A 694 11.65 -7.84 39.59
C TYR A 694 10.49 -7.31 38.75
N THR A 695 10.63 -6.07 38.26
CA THR A 695 9.65 -5.46 37.35
C THR A 695 9.62 -6.19 36.01
N LEU A 696 8.63 -5.85 35.19
CA LEU A 696 8.55 -6.27 33.78
C LEU A 696 9.86 -6.04 33.01
N LEU A 697 10.62 -4.99 33.37
CA LEU A 697 11.82 -4.56 32.67
C LEU A 697 13.11 -5.14 33.29
N GLY A 698 13.01 -5.93 34.36
CA GLY A 698 14.14 -6.57 35.04
C GLY A 698 14.76 -5.74 36.17
N ASP A 699 14.13 -4.65 36.61
CA ASP A 699 14.61 -3.86 37.74
C ASP A 699 14.18 -4.52 39.07
N PRO A 700 15.04 -4.61 40.10
CA PRO A 700 14.67 -5.18 41.39
C PRO A 700 13.64 -4.31 42.11
N ILE A 701 12.60 -4.93 42.69
CA ILE A 701 11.55 -4.23 43.44
C ILE A 701 11.92 -4.23 44.93
N ARG A 702 12.09 -3.04 45.50
CA ARG A 702 12.28 -2.86 46.95
C ARG A 702 10.94 -3.03 47.65
N HIS A 703 10.87 -3.94 48.63
CA HIS A 703 9.73 -4.12 49.52
C HIS A 703 10.18 -3.88 50.96
N ALA A 704 9.33 -3.27 51.79
CA ALA A 704 9.72 -2.68 53.07
C ALA A 704 9.34 -3.59 54.24
N GLY A 705 9.88 -4.81 54.31
CA GLY A 705 9.64 -5.75 55.43
C GLY A 705 8.20 -6.26 55.55
N ASP A 706 7.22 -5.55 55.01
CA ASP A 706 5.89 -6.02 54.69
C ASP A 706 6.02 -6.98 53.50
N GLN A 707 5.63 -8.23 53.71
CA GLN A 707 5.72 -9.29 52.70
C GLN A 707 4.69 -9.10 51.57
N SER A 708 4.44 -7.88 51.09
CA SER A 708 3.40 -7.57 50.11
C SER A 708 3.90 -6.70 48.96
N ILE A 709 3.28 -6.87 47.79
CA ILE A 709 3.61 -6.14 46.57
C ILE A 709 2.34 -5.77 45.82
N LEU A 710 2.31 -4.56 45.26
CA LEU A 710 1.21 -4.12 44.40
C LEU A 710 1.38 -4.70 43.00
N LEU A 711 0.42 -5.54 42.59
CA LEU A 711 0.33 -6.08 41.24
C LEU A 711 -0.71 -5.30 40.43
N ASN A 712 -0.43 -5.18 39.15
CA ASN A 712 -1.32 -4.56 38.16
C ASN A 712 -1.11 -5.25 36.80
N GLY A 713 -1.59 -4.64 35.73
CA GLY A 713 -1.53 -5.20 34.38
C GLY A 713 -0.11 -5.42 33.83
N SER A 714 0.93 -4.96 34.53
CA SER A 714 2.35 -5.21 34.22
C SER A 714 2.84 -6.47 34.94
N PRO A 715 3.35 -7.47 34.19
CA PRO A 715 3.97 -8.66 34.76
C PRO A 715 5.11 -8.34 35.73
N THR A 716 5.12 -9.02 36.87
CA THR A 716 6.18 -9.01 37.88
C THR A 716 6.80 -10.40 37.96
N TYR A 717 8.13 -10.46 37.96
CA TYR A 717 8.90 -11.71 37.99
C TYR A 717 9.40 -11.96 39.41
N PHE A 718 9.19 -13.17 39.92
CA PHE A 718 9.74 -13.64 41.20
C PHE A 718 10.75 -14.73 40.87
N ILE A 719 12.03 -14.41 41.00
CA ILE A 719 13.12 -15.30 40.60
C ILE A 719 13.70 -15.96 41.84
N ARG A 720 13.85 -17.28 41.81
CA ARG A 720 14.47 -18.05 42.89
C ARG A 720 15.97 -17.75 42.95
N ARG A 721 16.48 -17.42 44.14
CA ARG A 721 17.92 -17.31 44.39
C ARG A 721 18.59 -18.66 44.62
#